data_AF-A0A9D8T6Y0-F1
#
_entry.id   AF-A0A9D8T6Y0-F1
#
_cell.length_a   1.000
_cell.length_b   1.000
_cell.length_c   1.000
_cell.angle_alpha   90.00
_cell.angle_beta   90.00
_cell.angle_gamma   90.00
#
_symmetry.space_group_name_H-M   'P 1'
#
loop_
_entity.id
_entity.type
_entity.pdbx_description
1 polymer ?
#
loop_
_entity_poly.entity_id
_entity_poly.type
_entity_poly.pdbx_seq_one_letter_code
_entity_poly.pdbx_strand_id
1 'polypeptide(L)'
;MERTLLQSKIVPEVKRYCNSKGWQFECIDLRWGVSQEAQESKKTIEICLNEIRHCRLVSPKPNFLILLGQRYGWVPDASYIPKTEYEDMLHSVGHSISATELEIYEGLLSQDYLSANTILYDRVLSDVPSNEVENYIENKSAEEIKDLKKKIRDFISGKNIIEENISFGTYIGEDYQNKFVSQMTSMLKSLVDKEIKECIDMDDYKIESLFQEEILASHVKGKHSDIIARIESSKSRIVVVKSTDESQRLGVLSEYTSSHSDSAFFRTLGRSWMSSDGIGYLRSFLKTQEVKFFLSDTFNKSVERLRDIVKFPDSYNVKFPKHIIIDSIDNLHIEDPLLYFTWFAPSLCDSKILLSLSDLEYLKHLHPSDYEIIDLEPTTCYQYSDFAKALDYICRPENNNITFVKLAIGLICYSHSGVTEDEILEMSAMDESYYKELTEKSAHDLPVFENALPRIPYSIWSILYYHLGSMLVVRNSLGATTFVFDNDNYRDYAIRYFEAKNKESSYNLIIKYFNTPEAFKTTRALEELPNAYIATEAYRELYSLIQDCSFCQRLAEHGLGEKLFEYVKILQRIFTEDREVQKYLEGMSDFLTREMDALCKYAKFDKSFFKKKLTGYLAKDKDSRLYPYRQKAIFLRSCTSASRIQDKLVLIVSYEENGDSLCEIIDLKTESLIAMRYVKVDVIEKGNGLYPGALEKSYIDGNIIYLYDRHWFMNTWNFLTNEFSRVETGHLEKIPQDNTPEFTLPEDFNLGSNEHIIASGKVDEKSFYVVTCHSLRLITKEEEEKQ
;
A
#
# COMPACT_ATOMS: atom_id res chain seq x y z
N MET A 1 -16.85 26.93 16.94
CA MET A 1 -15.71 27.40 16.14
C MET A 1 -14.54 26.42 16.21
N GLU A 2 -14.18 25.95 17.39
CA GLU A 2 -13.11 24.97 17.66
C GLU A 2 -13.26 23.71 16.82
N ARG A 3 -14.47 23.13 16.74
CA ARG A 3 -14.77 21.99 15.86
C ARG A 3 -14.49 22.29 14.39
N THR A 4 -14.87 23.48 13.91
CA THR A 4 -14.58 23.92 12.54
C THR A 4 -13.08 23.97 12.28
N LEU A 5 -12.31 24.59 13.19
CA LEU A 5 -10.85 24.65 13.10
C LEU A 5 -10.19 23.26 13.20
N LEU A 6 -10.77 22.38 14.03
CA LEU A 6 -10.34 20.99 14.14
C LEU A 6 -10.43 20.30 12.78
N GLN A 7 -11.57 20.38 12.11
CA GLN A 7 -11.79 19.73 10.82
C GLN A 7 -11.06 20.40 9.66
N SER A 8 -11.06 21.75 9.59
CA SER A 8 -10.52 22.47 8.41
C SER A 8 -9.02 22.67 8.43
N LYS A 9 -8.40 22.78 9.62
CA LYS A 9 -6.97 23.12 9.77
C LYS A 9 -6.18 22.02 10.47
N ILE A 10 -6.64 21.55 11.63
CA ILE A 10 -5.86 20.66 12.51
C ILE A 10 -5.82 19.22 11.97
N VAL A 11 -6.97 18.60 11.69
CA VAL A 11 -7.07 17.21 11.21
C VAL A 11 -6.27 16.97 9.92
N PRO A 12 -6.36 17.83 8.88
CA PRO A 12 -5.55 17.67 7.67
C PRO A 12 -4.04 17.75 7.92
N GLU A 13 -3.62 18.58 8.88
CA GLU A 13 -2.21 18.68 9.26
C GLU A 13 -1.73 17.44 10.02
N VAL A 14 -2.53 16.93 10.96
CA VAL A 14 -2.22 15.72 11.72
C VAL A 14 -2.24 14.49 10.81
N LYS A 15 -3.20 14.36 9.89
CA LYS A 15 -3.22 13.29 8.86
C LYS A 15 -1.92 13.27 8.05
N ARG A 16 -1.48 14.43 7.54
CA ARG A 16 -0.20 14.54 6.80
C ARG A 16 1.00 14.14 7.67
N TYR A 17 1.00 14.52 8.94
CA TYR A 17 2.04 14.15 9.88
C TYR A 17 2.09 12.63 10.11
N CYS A 18 0.96 11.98 10.38
CA CYS A 18 0.88 10.52 10.54
C CYS A 18 1.30 9.78 9.27
N ASN A 19 0.80 10.22 8.10
CA ASN A 19 1.13 9.61 6.81
C ASN A 19 2.64 9.69 6.52
N SER A 20 3.30 10.80 6.89
CA SER A 20 4.76 10.93 6.75
C SER A 20 5.56 9.94 7.59
N LYS A 21 4.92 9.34 8.61
CA LYS A 21 5.47 8.30 9.48
C LYS A 21 4.97 6.90 9.15
N GLY A 22 4.17 6.74 8.10
CA GLY A 22 3.59 5.45 7.69
C GLY A 22 2.36 5.02 8.49
N TRP A 23 1.71 5.93 9.21
CA TRP A 23 0.50 5.67 10.01
C TRP A 23 -0.70 6.42 9.44
N GLN A 24 -1.89 5.84 9.55
CA GLN A 24 -3.15 6.52 9.23
C GLN A 24 -3.72 7.21 10.48
N PHE A 25 -4.50 8.27 10.27
CA PHE A 25 -5.17 9.01 11.34
C PHE A 25 -6.61 9.32 10.96
N GLU A 26 -7.53 8.95 11.84
CA GLU A 26 -8.95 9.20 11.68
C GLU A 26 -9.46 10.00 12.87
N CYS A 27 -10.23 11.05 12.57
CA CYS A 27 -10.89 11.88 13.57
C CYS A 27 -12.39 11.71 13.43
N ILE A 28 -13.01 11.16 14.47
CA ILE A 28 -14.44 10.89 14.51
C ILE A 28 -15.12 12.00 15.31
N ASP A 29 -15.88 12.87 14.62
CA ASP A 29 -16.76 13.85 15.25
C ASP A 29 -18.22 13.40 15.10
N LEU A 30 -18.77 12.85 16.18
CA LEU A 30 -20.09 12.25 16.22
C LEU A 30 -21.25 13.24 16.05
N ARG A 31 -20.98 14.55 16.07
CA ARG A 31 -22.01 15.60 16.05
C ARG A 31 -21.89 16.57 14.88
N TRP A 32 -20.86 16.45 14.06
CA TRP A 32 -20.71 17.24 12.86
C TRP A 32 -21.69 16.74 11.78
N GLY A 33 -22.38 17.61 11.05
CA GLY A 33 -23.28 17.23 9.94
C GLY A 33 -24.67 16.69 10.30
N VAL A 34 -24.97 16.56 11.58
CA VAL A 34 -26.28 16.09 12.06
C VAL A 34 -27.22 17.30 12.20
N SER A 35 -28.44 17.21 11.67
CA SER A 35 -29.46 18.26 11.85
C SER A 35 -29.83 18.43 13.32
N GLN A 36 -30.34 19.60 13.71
CA GLN A 36 -30.68 19.87 15.10
C GLN A 36 -31.74 18.89 15.64
N GLU A 37 -32.72 18.55 14.82
CA GLU A 37 -33.76 17.55 15.15
C GLU A 37 -33.18 16.14 15.34
N ALA A 38 -32.20 15.75 14.52
CA ALA A 38 -31.55 14.45 14.63
C ALA A 38 -30.58 14.40 15.81
N GLN A 39 -29.96 15.52 16.23
CA GLN A 39 -29.09 15.56 17.41
C GLN A 39 -29.83 15.20 18.71
N GLU A 40 -31.15 15.38 18.76
CA GLU A 40 -32.00 15.16 19.93
C GLU A 40 -32.85 13.87 19.84
N SER A 41 -32.37 12.87 19.07
CA SER A 41 -33.08 11.61 18.85
C SER A 41 -32.47 10.44 19.64
N LYS A 42 -33.32 9.49 20.06
CA LYS A 42 -32.88 8.22 20.68
C LYS A 42 -31.83 7.49 19.83
N LYS A 43 -32.11 7.40 18.53
CA LYS A 43 -31.29 6.65 17.57
C LYS A 43 -29.89 7.22 17.46
N THR A 44 -29.75 8.55 17.53
CA THR A 44 -28.45 9.22 17.43
C THR A 44 -27.56 8.89 18.61
N ILE A 45 -28.09 8.83 19.85
CA ILE A 45 -27.29 8.42 21.01
C ILE A 45 -26.80 6.99 20.87
N GLU A 46 -27.67 6.05 20.48
CA GLU A 46 -27.29 4.65 20.28
C GLU A 46 -26.16 4.53 19.24
N ILE A 47 -26.24 5.30 18.15
CA ILE A 47 -25.20 5.35 17.11
C ILE A 47 -23.90 5.96 17.65
N CYS A 48 -23.96 7.07 18.39
CA CYS A 48 -22.78 7.69 18.99
C CYS A 48 -22.05 6.73 19.94
N LEU A 49 -22.78 6.03 20.81
CA LEU A 49 -22.19 5.07 21.75
C LEU A 49 -21.61 3.85 21.03
N ASN A 50 -22.31 3.32 20.02
CA ASN A 50 -21.78 2.23 19.19
C ASN A 50 -20.54 2.64 18.42
N GLU A 51 -20.45 3.89 17.96
CA GLU A 51 -19.27 4.39 17.27
C GLU A 51 -18.06 4.54 18.23
N ILE A 52 -18.29 4.98 19.47
CA ILE A 52 -17.23 4.98 20.51
C ILE A 52 -16.72 3.56 20.75
N ARG A 53 -17.61 2.58 20.82
CA ARG A 53 -17.24 1.15 20.93
C ARG A 53 -16.44 0.71 19.70
N HIS A 54 -16.93 1.01 18.51
CA HIS A 54 -16.26 0.68 17.25
C HIS A 54 -14.83 1.26 17.18
N CYS A 55 -14.66 2.54 17.55
CA CYS A 55 -13.33 3.17 17.62
C CYS A 55 -12.37 2.41 18.54
N ARG A 56 -12.88 1.83 19.65
CA ARG A 56 -12.07 1.00 20.56
C ARG A 56 -11.76 -0.38 20.01
N LEU A 57 -12.62 -0.93 19.15
CA LEU A 57 -12.37 -2.21 18.47
C LEU A 57 -11.29 -2.05 17.40
N VAL A 58 -11.41 -1.01 16.56
CA VAL A 58 -10.50 -0.77 15.44
C VAL A 58 -9.16 -0.20 15.93
N SER A 59 -9.19 0.61 16.98
CA SER A 59 -8.00 1.15 17.65
C SER A 59 -8.05 0.76 19.13
N PRO A 60 -7.30 -0.26 19.60
CA PRO A 60 -7.38 -0.74 20.99
C PRO A 60 -6.96 0.31 22.03
N LYS A 61 -6.27 1.37 21.61
CA LYS A 61 -5.94 2.57 22.41
C LYS A 61 -6.41 3.83 21.67
N PRO A 62 -7.73 4.04 21.52
CA PRO A 62 -8.20 5.23 20.82
C PRO A 62 -7.81 6.48 21.62
N ASN A 63 -7.72 7.61 20.92
CA ASN A 63 -7.47 8.90 21.56
C ASN A 63 -8.78 9.66 21.66
N PHE A 64 -9.03 10.27 22.81
CA PHE A 64 -10.29 10.95 23.08
C PHE A 64 -10.05 12.47 23.22
N LEU A 65 -10.77 13.28 22.45
CA LEU A 65 -10.68 14.74 22.52
C LEU A 65 -12.00 15.30 23.05
N ILE A 66 -11.94 15.90 24.23
CA ILE A 66 -13.08 16.50 24.89
C ILE A 66 -13.00 18.02 24.73
N LEU A 67 -14.00 18.61 24.07
CA LEU A 67 -14.16 20.07 23.96
C LEU A 67 -15.34 20.50 24.85
N LEU A 68 -15.06 21.16 25.98
CA LEU A 68 -16.09 21.65 26.92
C LEU A 68 -16.13 23.18 27.01
N GLY A 69 -17.35 23.69 27.17
CA GLY A 69 -17.66 25.10 27.37
C GLY A 69 -18.50 25.31 28.62
N GLN A 70 -19.38 26.32 28.61
CA GLN A 70 -20.34 26.59 29.70
C GLN A 70 -21.73 26.02 29.42
N ARG A 71 -21.84 25.05 28.52
CA ARG A 71 -23.08 24.31 28.24
C ARG A 71 -22.91 22.87 28.68
N TYR A 72 -23.95 22.32 29.29
CA TYR A 72 -23.98 20.92 29.72
C TYR A 72 -24.40 20.00 28.56
N GLY A 73 -25.24 20.52 27.68
CA GLY A 73 -25.70 19.83 26.48
C GLY A 73 -27.10 19.24 26.63
N TRP A 74 -27.62 18.69 25.55
CA TRP A 74 -28.95 18.09 25.54
C TRP A 74 -29.03 16.86 26.45
N VAL A 75 -30.13 16.76 27.19
CA VAL A 75 -30.41 15.68 28.15
C VAL A 75 -31.46 14.76 27.54
N PRO A 76 -31.11 13.53 27.13
CA PRO A 76 -32.07 12.56 26.63
C PRO A 76 -33.11 12.15 27.68
N ASP A 77 -34.28 11.74 27.19
CA ASP A 77 -35.25 11.04 28.01
C ASP A 77 -34.65 9.72 28.52
N ALA A 78 -34.89 9.36 29.78
CA ALA A 78 -34.34 8.15 30.39
C ALA A 78 -34.74 6.86 29.62
N SER A 79 -35.86 6.87 28.89
CA SER A 79 -36.29 5.76 28.03
C SER A 79 -35.42 5.54 26.78
N TYR A 80 -34.57 6.50 26.43
CA TYR A 80 -33.67 6.42 25.28
C TYR A 80 -32.40 5.65 25.59
N ILE A 81 -32.04 5.55 26.87
CA ILE A 81 -30.85 4.87 27.34
C ILE A 81 -31.19 3.38 27.54
N PRO A 82 -30.46 2.43 26.92
CA PRO A 82 -30.68 1.00 27.14
C PRO A 82 -30.56 0.67 28.63
N LYS A 83 -31.70 0.23 29.20
CA LYS A 83 -31.86 0.00 30.64
C LYS A 83 -30.75 -0.88 31.24
N THR A 84 -30.38 -1.95 30.57
CA THR A 84 -29.45 -2.95 31.12
C THR A 84 -27.99 -2.49 31.24
N GLU A 85 -27.54 -1.49 30.48
CA GLU A 85 -26.12 -1.07 30.47
C GLU A 85 -25.83 0.16 31.34
N TYR A 86 -26.81 1.04 31.54
CA TYR A 86 -26.59 2.35 32.18
C TYR A 86 -27.53 2.63 33.37
N GLU A 87 -28.39 1.68 33.77
CA GLU A 87 -29.23 1.81 34.97
C GLU A 87 -28.40 2.12 36.22
N ASP A 88 -27.32 1.38 36.46
CA ASP A 88 -26.43 1.58 37.61
C ASP A 88 -25.78 2.97 37.60
N MET A 89 -25.40 3.46 36.41
CA MET A 89 -24.85 4.80 36.24
C MET A 89 -25.90 5.88 36.54
N LEU A 90 -27.09 5.79 35.94
CA LEU A 90 -28.20 6.73 36.19
C LEU A 90 -28.59 6.77 37.67
N HIS A 91 -28.56 5.63 38.35
CA HIS A 91 -28.79 5.55 39.79
C HIS A 91 -27.67 6.17 40.63
N SER A 92 -26.42 6.06 40.21
CA SER A 92 -25.25 6.60 40.93
C SER A 92 -25.07 8.12 40.80
N VAL A 93 -25.44 8.69 39.65
CA VAL A 93 -25.18 10.10 39.31
C VAL A 93 -26.21 11.05 39.93
N GLY A 94 -27.43 10.56 40.23
CA GLY A 94 -28.43 11.31 41.00
C GLY A 94 -29.08 12.51 40.29
N HIS A 95 -28.72 12.77 39.03
CA HIS A 95 -29.30 13.79 38.16
C HIS A 95 -29.50 13.24 36.73
N SER A 96 -30.27 13.95 35.92
CA SER A 96 -30.40 13.62 34.49
C SER A 96 -29.06 13.89 33.78
N ILE A 97 -28.65 12.97 32.92
CA ILE A 97 -27.31 12.97 32.31
C ILE A 97 -27.41 13.49 30.87
N SER A 98 -26.55 14.43 30.49
CA SER A 98 -26.51 14.91 29.09
C SER A 98 -25.91 13.87 28.15
N ALA A 99 -26.26 13.94 26.87
CA ALA A 99 -25.63 13.12 25.83
C ALA A 99 -24.10 13.28 25.82
N THR A 100 -23.58 14.46 26.17
CA THR A 100 -22.13 14.69 26.27
C THR A 100 -21.51 13.99 27.46
N GLU A 101 -22.17 13.98 28.63
CA GLU A 101 -21.68 13.19 29.77
C GLU A 101 -21.75 11.68 29.50
N LEU A 102 -22.77 11.20 28.78
CA LEU A 102 -22.85 9.80 28.34
C LEU A 102 -21.69 9.39 27.43
N GLU A 103 -21.38 10.21 26.41
CA GLU A 103 -20.24 10.01 25.51
C GLU A 103 -18.92 9.97 26.29
N ILE A 104 -18.73 10.87 27.27
CA ILE A 104 -17.52 10.92 28.11
C ILE A 104 -17.46 9.72 29.06
N TYR A 105 -18.59 9.25 29.58
CA TYR A 105 -18.59 8.07 30.43
C TYR A 105 -18.17 6.81 29.66
N GLU A 106 -18.77 6.59 28.48
CA GLU A 106 -18.46 5.45 27.62
C GLU A 106 -17.03 5.54 27.07
N GLY A 107 -16.61 6.73 26.65
CA GLY A 107 -15.33 6.97 25.99
C GLY A 107 -14.14 7.26 26.92
N LEU A 108 -14.35 7.49 28.21
CA LEU A 108 -13.27 7.81 29.16
C LEU A 108 -13.47 7.16 30.52
N LEU A 109 -14.55 7.50 31.23
CA LEU A 109 -14.67 7.20 32.66
C LEU A 109 -14.86 5.71 32.96
N SER A 110 -15.30 4.91 31.97
CA SER A 110 -15.36 3.46 32.08
C SER A 110 -14.03 2.74 31.77
N GLN A 111 -12.99 3.47 31.33
CA GLN A 111 -11.76 2.90 30.77
C GLN A 111 -10.49 3.57 31.34
N ASP A 112 -9.91 3.00 32.40
CA ASP A 112 -8.73 3.56 33.10
C ASP A 112 -7.52 3.85 32.18
N TYR A 113 -7.33 3.03 31.13
CA TYR A 113 -6.21 3.17 30.20
C TYR A 113 -6.30 4.41 29.28
N LEU A 114 -7.48 5.01 29.12
CA LEU A 114 -7.68 6.18 28.27
C LEU A 114 -7.29 7.50 28.92
N SER A 115 -7.06 7.50 30.24
CA SER A 115 -6.62 8.67 31.00
C SER A 115 -5.34 9.33 30.43
N ALA A 116 -4.42 8.53 29.90
CA ALA A 116 -3.18 9.00 29.28
C ALA A 116 -3.33 9.46 27.83
N ASN A 117 -4.44 9.08 27.18
CA ASN A 117 -4.72 9.24 25.75
C ASN A 117 -5.89 10.18 25.48
N THR A 118 -6.27 10.95 26.50
CA THR A 118 -7.38 11.90 26.44
C THR A 118 -6.88 13.32 26.62
N ILE A 119 -7.35 14.22 25.76
CA ILE A 119 -7.13 15.67 25.84
C ILE A 119 -8.44 16.33 26.27
N LEU A 120 -8.36 17.20 27.28
CA LEU A 120 -9.44 18.09 27.68
C LEU A 120 -9.11 19.51 27.24
N TYR A 121 -9.96 20.08 26.40
CA TYR A 121 -10.01 21.52 26.14
C TYR A 121 -11.22 22.10 26.89
N ASP A 122 -10.96 22.87 27.93
CA ASP A 122 -11.98 23.53 28.75
C ASP A 122 -11.91 25.04 28.58
N ARG A 123 -13.01 25.62 28.10
CA ARG A 123 -13.10 27.06 27.85
C ARG A 123 -14.23 27.71 28.64
N VAL A 124 -13.93 28.88 29.18
CA VAL A 124 -14.89 29.80 29.80
C VAL A 124 -14.87 31.12 29.03
N LEU A 125 -16.05 31.61 28.67
CA LEU A 125 -16.27 32.90 28.05
C LEU A 125 -16.77 33.95 29.03
N SER A 126 -16.14 35.12 29.00
CA SER A 126 -16.66 36.36 29.58
C SER A 126 -17.24 37.27 28.50
N ASP A 127 -18.04 38.26 28.93
CA ASP A 127 -18.50 39.36 28.08
C ASP A 127 -19.27 38.93 26.82
N VAL A 128 -20.01 37.81 26.91
CA VAL A 128 -20.85 37.31 25.82
C VAL A 128 -22.03 38.28 25.58
N PRO A 129 -22.21 38.80 24.36
CA PRO A 129 -23.34 39.66 24.02
C PRO A 129 -24.68 38.98 24.32
N SER A 130 -25.67 39.75 24.80
CA SER A 130 -26.96 39.20 25.25
C SER A 130 -27.69 38.34 24.21
N ASN A 131 -27.49 38.61 22.91
CA ASN A 131 -28.07 37.84 21.81
C ASN A 131 -27.34 36.52 21.52
N GLU A 132 -26.16 36.30 22.08
CA GLU A 132 -25.33 35.09 21.90
C GLU A 132 -25.26 34.23 23.17
N VAL A 133 -25.71 34.74 24.33
CA VAL A 133 -25.56 34.02 25.62
C VAL A 133 -26.11 32.59 25.55
N GLU A 134 -27.29 32.39 24.98
CA GLU A 134 -27.93 31.06 24.88
C GLU A 134 -27.13 30.07 24.02
N ASN A 135 -26.30 30.57 23.08
CA ASN A 135 -25.46 29.72 22.24
C ASN A 135 -24.26 29.15 23.00
N TYR A 136 -23.79 29.85 24.05
CA TYR A 136 -22.51 29.56 24.71
C TYR A 136 -22.60 29.24 26.21
N ILE A 137 -23.66 29.69 26.89
CA ILE A 137 -23.81 29.59 28.35
C ILE A 137 -25.18 29.01 28.68
N GLU A 138 -25.18 27.93 29.47
CA GLU A 138 -26.39 27.31 29.98
C GLU A 138 -26.44 27.46 31.51
N ASN A 139 -27.43 28.20 32.02
CA ASN A 139 -27.55 28.45 33.46
C ASN A 139 -28.28 27.32 34.21
N LYS A 140 -29.16 26.58 33.54
CA LYS A 140 -30.02 25.57 34.18
C LYS A 140 -29.21 24.41 34.75
N SER A 141 -28.13 24.02 34.05
CA SER A 141 -27.33 22.83 34.36
C SER A 141 -25.88 23.20 34.72
N ALA A 142 -25.71 24.36 35.38
CA ALA A 142 -24.41 24.96 35.63
C ALA A 142 -23.57 24.20 36.68
N GLU A 143 -24.22 23.53 37.63
CA GLU A 143 -23.51 22.72 38.63
C GLU A 143 -23.10 21.37 38.02
N GLU A 144 -23.96 20.77 37.20
CA GLU A 144 -23.71 19.50 36.50
C GLU A 144 -22.49 19.60 35.57
N ILE A 145 -22.39 20.67 34.76
CA ILE A 145 -21.21 20.89 33.91
C ILE A 145 -19.94 21.12 34.74
N LYS A 146 -20.05 21.79 35.89
CA LYS A 146 -18.92 22.05 36.79
C LYS A 146 -18.43 20.76 37.45
N ASP A 147 -19.34 19.90 37.89
CA ASP A 147 -19.05 18.59 38.44
C ASP A 147 -18.43 17.65 37.39
N LEU A 148 -18.99 17.61 36.18
CA LEU A 148 -18.43 16.85 35.07
C LEU A 148 -16.99 17.26 34.76
N LYS A 149 -16.73 18.58 34.63
CA LYS A 149 -15.37 19.09 34.41
C LYS A 149 -14.43 18.65 35.52
N LYS A 150 -14.86 18.71 36.78
CA LYS A 150 -14.07 18.24 37.92
C LYS A 150 -13.75 16.75 37.82
N LYS A 151 -14.75 15.90 37.56
CA LYS A 151 -14.55 14.44 37.38
C LYS A 151 -13.49 14.14 36.32
N ILE A 152 -13.53 14.82 35.17
CA ILE A 152 -12.56 14.61 34.08
C ILE A 152 -11.16 15.04 34.51
N ARG A 153 -11.02 16.22 35.13
CA ARG A 153 -9.72 16.73 35.62
C ARG A 153 -9.09 15.80 36.65
N ASP A 154 -9.89 15.21 37.53
CA ASP A 154 -9.41 14.27 38.54
C ASP A 154 -8.98 12.93 37.90
N PHE A 155 -9.49 12.59 36.72
CA PHE A 155 -9.22 11.33 36.02
C PHE A 155 -8.03 11.39 35.06
N ILE A 156 -7.79 12.53 34.38
CA ILE A 156 -6.75 12.65 33.34
C ILE A 156 -5.52 13.42 33.82
N SER A 157 -4.38 13.17 33.18
CA SER A 157 -3.12 13.87 33.50
C SER A 157 -3.19 15.35 33.15
N GLY A 158 -2.76 16.23 34.07
CA GLY A 158 -2.77 17.69 33.89
C GLY A 158 -2.07 18.21 32.63
N LYS A 159 -1.05 17.50 32.12
CA LYS A 159 -0.37 17.84 30.85
C LYS A 159 -1.27 17.76 29.60
N ASN A 160 -2.39 17.05 29.70
CA ASN A 160 -3.36 16.87 28.61
C ASN A 160 -4.55 17.85 28.75
N ILE A 161 -4.49 18.81 29.67
CA ILE A 161 -5.56 19.76 29.93
C ILE A 161 -5.16 21.13 29.40
N ILE A 162 -6.02 21.72 28.58
CA ILE A 162 -5.95 23.12 28.16
C ILE A 162 -7.12 23.84 28.83
N GLU A 163 -6.82 24.86 29.63
CA GLU A 163 -7.84 25.73 30.23
C GLU A 163 -7.72 27.15 29.65
N GLU A 164 -8.84 27.70 29.22
CA GLU A 164 -8.90 29.00 28.60
C GLU A 164 -10.02 29.85 29.24
N ASN A 165 -9.67 31.04 29.72
CA ASN A 165 -10.63 32.04 30.17
C ASN A 165 -10.46 33.29 29.30
N ILE A 166 -11.44 33.54 28.42
CA ILE A 166 -11.30 34.46 27.30
C ILE A 166 -12.56 35.30 27.16
N SER A 167 -12.42 36.59 26.85
CA SER A 167 -13.56 37.42 26.47
C SER A 167 -14.13 37.01 25.11
N PHE A 168 -15.44 37.20 24.92
CA PHE A 168 -16.10 36.87 23.66
C PHE A 168 -15.47 37.58 22.45
N GLY A 169 -15.06 38.85 22.61
CA GLY A 169 -14.41 39.62 21.54
C GLY A 169 -13.06 39.05 21.11
N THR A 170 -12.25 38.54 22.03
CA THR A 170 -10.98 37.87 21.71
C THR A 170 -11.23 36.48 21.13
N TYR A 171 -12.23 35.76 21.63
CA TYR A 171 -12.60 34.44 21.14
C TYR A 171 -12.95 34.44 19.65
N ILE A 172 -13.73 35.40 19.17
CA ILE A 172 -14.08 35.49 17.74
C ILE A 172 -12.93 35.99 16.84
N GLY A 173 -11.83 36.45 17.43
CA GLY A 173 -10.68 37.01 16.73
C GLY A 173 -9.74 35.96 16.14
N GLU A 174 -8.98 36.35 15.12
CA GLU A 174 -8.02 35.48 14.42
C GLU A 174 -6.88 35.00 15.34
N ASP A 175 -6.44 35.84 16.28
CA ASP A 175 -5.38 35.50 17.24
C ASP A 175 -5.74 34.26 18.08
N TYR A 176 -6.99 34.16 18.54
CA TYR A 176 -7.46 32.98 19.24
C TYR A 176 -7.46 31.75 18.35
N GLN A 177 -7.94 31.88 17.11
CA GLN A 177 -7.99 30.75 16.17
C GLN A 177 -6.58 30.21 15.90
N ASN A 178 -5.61 31.10 15.68
CA ASN A 178 -4.21 30.73 15.45
C ASN A 178 -3.58 30.08 16.68
N LYS A 179 -3.84 30.60 17.87
CA LYS A 179 -3.39 30.01 19.14
C LYS A 179 -3.98 28.59 19.32
N PHE A 180 -5.29 28.44 19.16
CA PHE A 180 -5.99 27.16 19.29
C PHE A 180 -5.45 26.11 18.32
N VAL A 181 -5.32 26.46 17.04
CA VAL A 181 -4.78 25.57 16.01
C VAL A 181 -3.36 25.13 16.36
N SER A 182 -2.47 26.08 16.68
CA SER A 182 -1.08 25.75 17.01
C SER A 182 -0.96 24.83 18.22
N GLN A 183 -1.67 25.15 19.31
CA GLN A 183 -1.62 24.39 20.56
C GLN A 183 -2.22 22.99 20.40
N MET A 184 -3.41 22.89 19.81
CA MET A 184 -4.10 21.61 19.64
C MET A 184 -3.34 20.69 18.67
N THR A 185 -2.87 21.22 17.54
CA THR A 185 -2.03 20.46 16.60
C THR A 185 -0.78 19.92 17.30
N SER A 186 -0.09 20.74 18.11
CA SER A 186 1.11 20.28 18.82
C SER A 186 0.81 19.16 19.82
N MET A 187 -0.31 19.25 20.54
CA MET A 187 -0.70 18.21 21.50
C MET A 187 -1.07 16.91 20.81
N LEU A 188 -1.86 16.98 19.73
CA LEU A 188 -2.23 15.80 18.94
C LEU A 188 -0.99 15.14 18.34
N LYS A 189 -0.05 15.90 17.77
CA LYS A 189 1.21 15.34 17.25
C LYS A 189 2.06 14.69 18.34
N SER A 190 2.16 15.30 19.52
CA SER A 190 2.89 14.71 20.65
C SER A 190 2.25 13.41 21.13
N LEU A 191 0.92 13.33 21.11
CA LEU A 191 0.19 12.13 21.47
C LEU A 191 0.37 11.04 20.40
N VAL A 192 0.30 11.39 19.11
CA VAL A 192 0.63 10.50 17.99
C VAL A 192 2.05 9.94 18.13
N ASP A 193 3.03 10.78 18.48
CA ASP A 193 4.41 10.33 18.64
C ASP A 193 4.59 9.34 19.80
N LYS A 194 3.86 9.59 20.89
CA LYS A 194 3.79 8.67 22.02
C LYS A 194 3.15 7.34 21.62
N GLU A 195 2.02 7.37 20.93
CA GLU A 195 1.32 6.17 20.44
C GLU A 195 2.19 5.38 19.47
N ILE A 196 2.81 6.02 18.46
CA ILE A 196 3.71 5.34 17.53
C ILE A 196 4.85 4.66 18.28
N LYS A 197 5.45 5.34 19.27
CA LYS A 197 6.52 4.78 20.10
C LYS A 197 6.05 3.58 20.93
N GLU A 198 4.87 3.66 21.53
CA GLU A 198 4.27 2.57 22.30
C GLU A 198 3.83 1.39 21.41
N CYS A 199 3.34 1.66 20.19
CA CYS A 199 2.97 0.64 19.20
C CYS A 199 4.18 -0.14 18.70
N ILE A 200 5.33 0.51 18.52
CA ILE A 200 6.61 -0.18 18.21
C ILE A 200 7.00 -1.16 19.33
N ASP A 201 6.46 -0.97 20.54
CA ASP A 201 6.67 -1.84 21.71
C ASP A 201 5.46 -2.76 22.04
N MET A 202 4.34 -2.69 21.29
CA MET A 202 3.18 -3.55 21.52
C MET A 202 3.38 -4.94 20.90
N ASP A 203 2.93 -5.98 21.61
CA ASP A 203 2.82 -7.32 21.03
C ASP A 203 1.57 -7.32 20.13
N ASP A 204 1.73 -6.87 18.90
CA ASP A 204 0.75 -6.88 17.80
C ASP A 204 -0.12 -8.16 17.80
N TYR A 205 0.50 -9.28 18.17
CA TYR A 205 -0.13 -10.58 18.34
C TYR A 205 -1.26 -10.63 19.38
N LYS A 206 -1.15 -9.87 20.47
CA LYS A 206 -2.19 -9.79 21.50
C LYS A 206 -3.41 -9.05 20.97
N ILE A 207 -3.20 -7.99 20.18
CA ILE A 207 -4.27 -7.26 19.50
C ILE A 207 -4.97 -8.20 18.51
N GLU A 208 -4.18 -8.90 17.70
CA GLU A 208 -4.72 -9.90 16.77
C GLU A 208 -5.51 -11.01 17.47
N SER A 209 -5.03 -11.49 18.61
CA SER A 209 -5.74 -12.54 19.36
C SER A 209 -7.09 -12.05 19.90
N LEU A 210 -7.12 -10.85 20.49
CA LEU A 210 -8.37 -10.23 20.97
C LEU A 210 -9.37 -10.02 19.83
N PHE A 211 -8.89 -9.54 18.68
CA PHE A 211 -9.70 -9.32 17.49
C PHE A 211 -10.35 -10.62 16.97
N GLN A 212 -9.58 -11.72 16.93
CA GLN A 212 -10.08 -13.02 16.51
C GLN A 212 -11.06 -13.63 17.53
N GLU A 213 -10.82 -13.43 18.83
CA GLU A 213 -11.75 -13.84 19.90
C GLU A 213 -13.10 -13.12 19.78
N GLU A 214 -13.10 -11.84 19.45
CA GLU A 214 -14.33 -11.07 19.25
C GLU A 214 -15.12 -11.53 18.03
N ILE A 215 -14.44 -11.84 16.92
CA ILE A 215 -15.07 -12.45 15.72
C ILE A 215 -15.80 -13.74 16.12
N LEU A 216 -15.14 -14.61 16.90
CA LEU A 216 -15.74 -15.85 17.39
C LEU A 216 -16.93 -15.59 18.32
N ALA A 217 -16.85 -14.57 19.18
CA ALA A 217 -17.91 -14.22 20.13
C ALA A 217 -19.17 -13.65 19.45
N SER A 218 -19.02 -13.02 18.28
CA SER A 218 -20.13 -12.40 17.54
C SER A 218 -21.10 -13.39 16.88
N HIS A 219 -20.73 -14.68 16.78
CA HIS A 219 -21.51 -15.69 16.05
C HIS A 219 -22.41 -16.54 16.96
N VAL A 220 -23.63 -16.82 16.48
CA VAL A 220 -24.64 -17.61 17.19
C VAL A 220 -24.33 -19.11 17.12
N LYS A 221 -24.12 -19.74 18.28
CA LYS A 221 -23.85 -21.18 18.42
C LYS A 221 -25.09 -22.04 18.13
N GLY A 222 -24.88 -23.26 17.61
CA GLY A 222 -25.90 -24.32 17.54
C GLY A 222 -26.71 -24.37 16.24
N LYS A 223 -26.27 -23.71 15.16
CA LYS A 223 -26.98 -23.67 13.87
C LYS A 223 -26.46 -24.68 12.85
N HIS A 224 -25.24 -25.21 13.03
CA HIS A 224 -24.56 -26.00 12.00
C HIS A 224 -24.20 -27.42 12.45
N SER A 225 -24.88 -27.97 13.46
CA SER A 225 -24.56 -29.28 14.08
C SER A 225 -24.33 -30.42 13.08
N ASP A 226 -25.14 -30.49 12.02
CA ASP A 226 -25.04 -31.54 10.99
C ASP A 226 -23.78 -31.38 10.14
N ILE A 227 -23.39 -30.14 9.83
CA ILE A 227 -22.17 -29.82 9.09
C ILE A 227 -20.94 -30.11 9.96
N ILE A 228 -20.98 -29.71 11.24
CA ILE A 228 -19.92 -30.01 12.21
C ILE A 228 -19.71 -31.53 12.31
N ALA A 229 -20.78 -32.33 12.39
CA ALA A 229 -20.67 -33.79 12.41
C ALA A 229 -20.05 -34.37 11.12
N ARG A 230 -20.34 -33.79 9.94
CA ARG A 230 -19.66 -34.17 8.69
C ARG A 230 -18.18 -33.82 8.70
N ILE A 231 -17.81 -32.63 9.18
CA ILE A 231 -16.41 -32.23 9.33
C ILE A 231 -15.69 -33.22 10.25
N GLU A 232 -16.26 -33.53 11.41
CA GLU A 232 -15.65 -34.44 12.39
C GLU A 232 -15.46 -35.85 11.84
N SER A 233 -16.45 -36.38 11.11
CA SER A 233 -16.42 -37.72 10.51
C SER A 233 -15.55 -37.83 9.24
N SER A 234 -15.13 -36.71 8.65
CA SER A 234 -14.23 -36.70 7.50
C SER A 234 -12.91 -37.42 7.80
N LYS A 235 -12.52 -38.31 6.88
CA LYS A 235 -11.23 -39.03 6.91
C LYS A 235 -10.08 -38.19 6.32
N SER A 236 -10.40 -37.13 5.59
CA SER A 236 -9.39 -36.22 5.05
C SER A 236 -8.84 -35.34 6.16
N ARG A 237 -7.51 -35.13 6.14
CA ARG A 237 -6.86 -34.21 7.06
C ARG A 237 -7.27 -32.76 6.79
N ILE A 238 -7.40 -32.42 5.51
CA ILE A 238 -7.86 -31.10 5.06
C ILE A 238 -9.34 -31.20 4.71
N VAL A 239 -10.16 -30.35 5.30
CA VAL A 239 -11.58 -30.22 5.00
C VAL A 239 -11.83 -28.79 4.53
N VAL A 240 -12.46 -28.65 3.37
CA VAL A 240 -12.74 -27.36 2.74
C VAL A 240 -14.24 -27.10 2.86
N VAL A 241 -14.61 -26.05 3.57
CA VAL A 241 -15.98 -25.53 3.65
C VAL A 241 -16.15 -24.51 2.52
N LYS A 242 -16.87 -24.90 1.47
CA LYS A 242 -17.09 -24.06 0.30
C LYS A 242 -18.46 -23.42 0.36
N SER A 243 -18.52 -22.10 0.21
CA SER A 243 -19.77 -21.33 0.02
C SER A 243 -19.44 -19.98 -0.59
N THR A 244 -20.36 -19.39 -1.35
CA THR A 244 -20.25 -17.98 -1.75
C THR A 244 -20.74 -17.00 -0.67
N ASP A 245 -21.31 -17.50 0.43
CA ASP A 245 -21.76 -16.73 1.59
C ASP A 245 -20.68 -16.78 2.69
N GLU A 246 -19.91 -15.69 2.87
CA GLU A 246 -18.82 -15.66 3.87
C GLU A 246 -19.34 -15.84 5.29
N SER A 247 -20.48 -15.21 5.61
CA SER A 247 -21.15 -15.32 6.91
C SER A 247 -21.51 -16.77 7.25
N GLN A 248 -21.94 -17.56 6.26
CA GLN A 248 -22.20 -18.99 6.43
C GLN A 248 -20.92 -19.78 6.69
N ARG A 249 -19.83 -19.50 5.96
CA ARG A 249 -18.52 -20.13 6.16
C ARG A 249 -17.99 -19.84 7.56
N LEU A 250 -17.95 -18.56 7.92
CA LEU A 250 -17.46 -18.08 9.21
C LEU A 250 -18.30 -18.63 10.35
N GLY A 251 -19.63 -18.71 10.20
CA GLY A 251 -20.52 -19.32 11.18
C GLY A 251 -20.19 -20.79 11.46
N VAL A 252 -19.98 -21.60 10.41
CA VAL A 252 -19.56 -23.01 10.54
C VAL A 252 -18.19 -23.12 11.22
N LEU A 253 -17.20 -22.34 10.76
CA LEU A 253 -15.85 -22.39 11.30
C LEU A 253 -15.78 -21.89 12.74
N SER A 254 -16.54 -20.86 13.11
CA SER A 254 -16.61 -20.32 14.47
C SER A 254 -17.25 -21.32 15.44
N GLU A 255 -18.30 -22.01 15.00
CA GLU A 255 -18.95 -23.06 15.79
C GLU A 255 -18.01 -24.25 15.98
N TYR A 256 -17.29 -24.68 14.94
CA TYR A 256 -16.26 -25.73 15.03
C TYR A 256 -15.10 -25.32 15.96
N THR A 257 -14.64 -24.08 15.87
CA THR A 257 -13.58 -23.53 16.72
C THR A 257 -14.02 -23.54 18.18
N SER A 258 -15.26 -23.13 18.45
CA SER A 258 -15.83 -23.10 19.79
C SER A 258 -15.92 -24.49 20.44
N SER A 259 -16.12 -25.56 19.66
CA SER A 259 -16.12 -26.94 20.18
C SER A 259 -14.72 -27.51 20.40
N HIS A 260 -13.67 -26.83 19.91
CA HIS A 260 -12.28 -27.25 19.97
C HIS A 260 -11.33 -26.20 20.57
N SER A 261 -11.86 -25.24 21.34
CA SER A 261 -11.14 -24.03 21.79
C SER A 261 -9.77 -24.29 22.42
N ASP A 262 -9.64 -25.38 23.18
CA ASP A 262 -8.41 -25.71 23.91
C ASP A 262 -7.26 -26.21 23.02
N SER A 263 -7.54 -26.48 21.74
CA SER A 263 -6.57 -27.09 20.82
C SER A 263 -6.66 -26.59 19.38
N ALA A 264 -7.47 -25.56 19.15
CA ALA A 264 -7.68 -24.94 17.85
C ALA A 264 -6.88 -23.64 17.73
N PHE A 265 -6.23 -23.46 16.59
CA PHE A 265 -5.73 -22.17 16.14
C PHE A 265 -6.65 -21.67 15.03
N PHE A 266 -7.34 -20.57 15.29
CA PHE A 266 -8.29 -19.96 14.37
C PHE A 266 -7.79 -18.58 13.91
N ARG A 267 -7.87 -18.33 12.60
CA ARG A 267 -7.71 -17.00 12.02
C ARG A 267 -8.67 -16.81 10.85
N THR A 268 -9.30 -15.64 10.80
CA THR A 268 -9.91 -15.11 9.58
C THR A 268 -8.90 -14.26 8.82
N LEU A 269 -8.63 -14.64 7.57
CA LEU A 269 -7.72 -13.91 6.68
C LEU A 269 -8.40 -12.66 6.11
N GLY A 270 -7.61 -11.61 5.92
CA GLY A 270 -8.05 -10.32 5.36
C GLY A 270 -8.78 -9.39 6.34
N ARG A 271 -8.93 -9.76 7.62
CA ARG A 271 -9.67 -8.97 8.62
C ARG A 271 -8.78 -8.10 9.50
N SER A 272 -7.48 -8.37 9.56
CA SER A 272 -6.49 -7.50 10.23
C SER A 272 -5.22 -7.42 9.40
N TRP A 273 -4.33 -6.48 9.72
CA TRP A 273 -3.03 -6.40 9.07
C TRP A 273 -2.11 -7.61 9.39
N MET A 274 -2.35 -8.31 10.51
CA MET A 274 -1.63 -9.55 10.84
C MET A 274 -2.20 -10.78 10.11
N SER A 275 -3.39 -10.68 9.53
CA SER A 275 -4.00 -11.74 8.72
C SER A 275 -4.23 -11.34 7.27
N SER A 276 -3.68 -10.19 6.83
CA SER A 276 -3.88 -9.65 5.48
C SER A 276 -3.07 -10.33 4.40
N ASP A 277 -2.02 -11.05 4.76
CA ASP A 277 -1.21 -11.84 3.84
C ASP A 277 -0.71 -13.13 4.51
N GLY A 278 -0.14 -14.03 3.71
CA GLY A 278 0.40 -15.30 4.19
C GLY A 278 1.53 -15.18 5.22
N ILE A 279 2.34 -14.12 5.14
CA ILE A 279 3.47 -13.89 6.05
C ILE A 279 2.94 -13.47 7.42
N GLY A 280 1.98 -12.55 7.45
CA GLY A 280 1.26 -12.13 8.65
C GLY A 280 0.65 -13.34 9.36
N TYR A 281 -0.08 -14.17 8.62
CA TYR A 281 -0.69 -15.38 9.17
C TYR A 281 0.36 -16.28 9.83
N LEU A 282 1.46 -16.58 9.13
CA LEU A 282 2.52 -17.43 9.66
C LEU A 282 3.21 -16.82 10.88
N ARG A 283 3.42 -15.51 10.91
CA ARG A 283 3.93 -14.81 12.10
C ARG A 283 3.01 -14.99 13.30
N SER A 284 1.71 -14.78 13.08
CA SER A 284 0.69 -14.95 14.12
C SER A 284 0.69 -16.38 14.64
N PHE A 285 0.73 -17.37 13.74
CA PHE A 285 0.82 -18.78 14.09
C PHE A 285 2.06 -19.10 14.94
N LEU A 286 3.26 -18.72 14.48
CA LEU A 286 4.52 -19.05 15.15
C LEU A 286 4.64 -18.41 16.54
N LYS A 287 4.16 -17.17 16.67
CA LYS A 287 4.15 -16.46 17.95
C LYS A 287 3.23 -17.15 18.96
N THR A 288 2.08 -17.68 18.52
CA THR A 288 1.17 -18.51 19.34
C THR A 288 1.89 -19.72 19.93
N GLN A 289 2.82 -20.30 19.16
CA GLN A 289 3.60 -21.47 19.58
C GLN A 289 4.84 -21.12 20.43
N GLU A 290 4.94 -19.87 20.90
CA GLU A 290 6.06 -19.32 21.68
C GLU A 290 7.44 -19.46 20.99
N VAL A 291 7.45 -19.57 19.66
CA VAL A 291 8.67 -19.67 18.87
C VAL A 291 9.28 -18.28 18.73
N LYS A 292 10.42 -18.03 19.38
CA LYS A 292 11.17 -16.77 19.21
C LYS A 292 11.77 -16.73 17.81
N PHE A 293 11.26 -15.83 16.98
CA PHE A 293 11.72 -15.66 15.60
C PHE A 293 12.04 -14.20 15.30
N PHE A 294 13.20 -13.94 14.68
CA PHE A 294 13.61 -12.62 14.19
C PHE A 294 13.56 -12.63 12.66
N LEU A 295 12.56 -11.96 12.09
CA LEU A 295 12.57 -11.63 10.66
C LEU A 295 13.28 -10.29 10.51
N SER A 296 14.41 -10.27 9.81
CA SER A 296 14.98 -9.00 9.34
C SER A 296 14.04 -8.39 8.28
N ASP A 297 13.97 -7.06 8.20
CA ASP A 297 13.16 -6.33 7.21
C ASP A 297 13.44 -6.73 5.75
N THR A 298 14.61 -7.31 5.49
CA THR A 298 15.01 -7.89 4.20
C THR A 298 14.26 -9.17 3.81
N PHE A 299 13.66 -9.88 4.77
CA PHE A 299 12.90 -11.11 4.54
C PHE A 299 11.49 -10.84 3.98
N ASN A 300 10.91 -9.67 4.27
CA ASN A 300 9.58 -9.25 3.79
C ASN A 300 9.50 -9.01 2.27
N LYS A 301 10.63 -8.92 1.58
CA LYS A 301 10.69 -8.40 0.19
C LYS A 301 11.13 -9.42 -0.86
N SER A 302 11.34 -10.68 -0.47
CA SER A 302 11.98 -11.70 -1.32
C SER A 302 11.08 -12.93 -1.51
N VAL A 303 10.30 -12.96 -2.59
CA VAL A 303 9.45 -14.11 -2.95
C VAL A 303 10.29 -15.40 -3.13
N GLU A 304 11.54 -15.29 -3.56
CA GLU A 304 12.45 -16.43 -3.73
C GLU A 304 12.79 -17.17 -2.42
N ARG A 305 12.70 -16.51 -1.24
CA ARG A 305 12.98 -17.11 0.07
C ARG A 305 11.77 -17.78 0.72
N LEU A 306 10.58 -17.69 0.11
CA LEU A 306 9.39 -18.38 0.62
C LEU A 306 9.49 -19.89 0.48
N ARG A 307 10.32 -20.40 -0.46
CA ARG A 307 10.70 -21.81 -0.51
C ARG A 307 11.44 -22.28 0.75
N ASP A 308 12.05 -21.36 1.51
CA ASP A 308 12.71 -21.68 2.79
C ASP A 308 11.70 -21.78 3.95
N ILE A 309 10.49 -21.24 3.82
CA ILE A 309 9.39 -21.43 4.79
C ILE A 309 9.02 -22.92 4.90
N VAL A 310 9.17 -23.69 3.82
CA VAL A 310 8.90 -25.14 3.79
C VAL A 310 9.80 -25.93 4.74
N LYS A 311 11.03 -25.45 4.97
CA LYS A 311 11.99 -26.08 5.91
C LYS A 311 11.91 -25.49 7.32
N PHE A 312 11.01 -24.55 7.53
CA PHE A 312 10.97 -23.72 8.72
C PHE A 312 10.41 -24.45 9.96
N PRO A 313 9.30 -25.21 9.89
CA PRO A 313 8.79 -25.93 11.06
C PRO A 313 9.77 -26.99 11.60
N ASP A 314 10.44 -27.70 10.69
CA ASP A 314 11.48 -28.69 11.01
C ASP A 314 12.68 -28.07 11.75
N SER A 315 13.03 -26.83 11.41
CA SER A 315 14.22 -26.17 11.93
C SER A 315 14.04 -25.60 13.34
N TYR A 316 12.79 -25.38 13.79
CA TYR A 316 12.47 -24.68 15.04
C TYR A 316 11.59 -25.48 16.02
N ASN A 317 11.37 -26.77 15.77
CA ASN A 317 10.59 -27.67 16.64
C ASN A 317 9.21 -27.08 17.03
N VAL A 318 8.50 -26.59 16.02
CA VAL A 318 7.20 -25.93 16.18
C VAL A 318 6.18 -26.96 16.66
N LYS A 319 5.47 -26.65 17.76
CA LYS A 319 4.32 -27.46 18.19
C LYS A 319 3.12 -27.06 17.36
N PHE A 320 2.51 -28.01 16.66
CA PHE A 320 1.28 -27.73 15.92
C PHE A 320 0.05 -27.98 16.81
N PRO A 321 -0.98 -27.11 16.75
CA PRO A 321 -2.26 -27.34 17.42
C PRO A 321 -2.96 -28.55 16.80
N LYS A 322 -3.97 -29.13 17.48
CA LYS A 322 -4.70 -30.27 16.89
C LYS A 322 -5.56 -29.85 15.71
N HIS A 323 -6.07 -28.63 15.75
CA HIS A 323 -6.93 -28.06 14.71
C HIS A 323 -6.33 -26.74 14.23
N ILE A 324 -6.18 -26.61 12.92
CA ILE A 324 -5.81 -25.35 12.26
C ILE A 324 -7.00 -24.94 11.42
N ILE A 325 -7.56 -23.77 11.71
CA ILE A 325 -8.80 -23.31 11.11
C ILE A 325 -8.51 -21.96 10.45
N ILE A 326 -8.68 -21.91 9.14
CA ILE A 326 -8.38 -20.74 8.33
C ILE A 326 -9.66 -20.37 7.59
N ASP A 327 -10.24 -19.25 7.98
CA ASP A 327 -11.39 -18.70 7.29
C ASP A 327 -10.96 -17.73 6.19
N SER A 328 -11.63 -17.84 5.04
CA SER A 328 -11.56 -16.95 3.89
C SER A 328 -10.18 -16.87 3.24
N ILE A 329 -9.61 -18.02 2.85
CA ILE A 329 -8.31 -18.06 2.15
C ILE A 329 -8.32 -17.35 0.81
N ASP A 330 -9.52 -17.16 0.24
CA ASP A 330 -9.81 -16.39 -0.96
C ASP A 330 -9.72 -14.87 -0.78
N ASN A 331 -9.47 -14.39 0.45
CA ASN A 331 -9.06 -13.00 0.71
C ASN A 331 -7.57 -12.74 0.45
N LEU A 332 -6.77 -13.79 0.22
CA LEU A 332 -5.38 -13.64 -0.16
C LEU A 332 -5.25 -13.35 -1.66
N HIS A 333 -4.13 -12.76 -2.06
CA HIS A 333 -3.78 -12.72 -3.48
C HIS A 333 -3.63 -14.15 -4.02
N ILE A 334 -4.04 -14.43 -5.26
CA ILE A 334 -4.04 -15.81 -5.83
C ILE A 334 -2.62 -16.43 -5.96
N GLU A 335 -1.60 -15.59 -5.93
CA GLU A 335 -0.18 -15.97 -5.88
C GLU A 335 0.43 -15.83 -4.47
N ASP A 336 -0.40 -15.72 -3.43
CA ASP A 336 0.08 -15.60 -2.06
C ASP A 336 0.83 -16.88 -1.64
N PRO A 337 1.98 -16.75 -0.96
CA PRO A 337 2.82 -17.89 -0.62
C PRO A 337 2.17 -18.94 0.30
N LEU A 338 1.18 -18.53 1.10
CA LEU A 338 0.45 -19.44 1.99
C LEU A 338 -0.31 -20.50 1.20
N LEU A 339 -0.75 -20.16 -0.02
CA LEU A 339 -1.53 -21.01 -0.93
C LEU A 339 -0.70 -22.11 -1.60
N TYR A 340 0.63 -22.12 -1.43
CA TYR A 340 1.43 -23.29 -1.82
C TYR A 340 1.26 -24.46 -0.83
N PHE A 341 0.68 -24.23 0.35
CA PHE A 341 0.36 -25.24 1.37
C PHE A 341 1.53 -26.11 1.83
N THR A 342 2.74 -25.68 1.55
CA THR A 342 3.99 -26.39 1.86
C THR A 342 4.37 -26.32 3.34
N TRP A 343 3.86 -25.33 4.07
CA TRP A 343 4.14 -25.07 5.48
C TRP A 343 3.46 -26.04 6.46
N PHE A 344 2.51 -26.85 5.98
CA PHE A 344 1.82 -27.88 6.76
C PHE A 344 1.84 -29.26 6.11
N ALA A 345 2.82 -29.54 5.25
CA ALA A 345 2.96 -30.84 4.60
C ALA A 345 2.78 -32.00 5.60
N PRO A 346 2.22 -33.16 5.20
CA PRO A 346 1.94 -34.27 6.12
C PRO A 346 3.16 -34.75 6.92
N SER A 347 4.39 -34.54 6.42
CA SER A 347 5.62 -34.85 7.15
C SER A 347 5.94 -33.90 8.31
N LEU A 348 5.30 -32.73 8.34
CA LEU A 348 5.58 -31.63 9.29
C LEU A 348 4.49 -31.48 10.37
N CYS A 349 3.25 -31.85 10.04
CA CYS A 349 2.08 -31.43 10.81
C CYS A 349 0.94 -32.48 10.74
N ASP A 350 0.49 -32.95 11.91
CA ASP A 350 -0.61 -33.91 12.05
C ASP A 350 -1.98 -33.24 12.33
N SER A 351 -2.06 -31.91 12.28
CA SER A 351 -3.30 -31.16 12.57
C SER A 351 -4.41 -31.49 11.57
N LYS A 352 -5.65 -31.50 12.05
CA LYS A 352 -6.83 -31.40 11.18
C LYS A 352 -6.95 -29.95 10.70
N ILE A 353 -7.02 -29.75 9.40
CA ILE A 353 -7.03 -28.43 8.77
C ILE A 353 -8.41 -28.15 8.20
N LEU A 354 -9.06 -27.09 8.66
CA LEU A 354 -10.28 -26.56 8.07
C LEU A 354 -9.95 -25.29 7.30
N LEU A 355 -10.34 -25.26 6.03
CA LEU A 355 -10.22 -24.08 5.16
C LEU A 355 -11.63 -23.64 4.76
N SER A 356 -11.85 -22.34 4.63
CA SER A 356 -13.05 -21.82 3.97
C SER A 356 -12.70 -20.95 2.77
N LEU A 357 -13.53 -21.04 1.72
CA LEU A 357 -13.36 -20.33 0.46
C LEU A 357 -14.68 -20.27 -0.34
N SER A 358 -14.76 -19.35 -1.28
CA SER A 358 -15.78 -19.31 -2.33
C SER A 358 -15.35 -20.04 -3.61
N ASP A 359 -14.08 -19.90 -4.01
CA ASP A 359 -13.53 -20.42 -5.27
C ASP A 359 -12.42 -21.46 -5.05
N LEU A 360 -12.54 -22.59 -5.76
CA LEU A 360 -11.57 -23.69 -5.71
C LEU A 360 -10.24 -23.35 -6.41
N GLU A 361 -10.16 -22.26 -7.18
CA GLU A 361 -8.89 -21.83 -7.80
C GLU A 361 -7.78 -21.62 -6.75
N TYR A 362 -8.14 -21.19 -5.54
CA TYR A 362 -7.22 -21.03 -4.40
C TYR A 362 -6.62 -22.34 -3.90
N LEU A 363 -7.12 -23.49 -4.35
CA LEU A 363 -6.58 -24.82 -4.04
C LEU A 363 -5.71 -25.40 -5.16
N LYS A 364 -5.35 -24.62 -6.19
CA LYS A 364 -4.61 -25.11 -7.38
C LYS A 364 -3.29 -25.83 -7.09
N HIS A 365 -2.72 -25.62 -5.90
CA HIS A 365 -1.47 -26.24 -5.45
C HIS A 365 -1.66 -27.51 -4.60
N LEU A 366 -2.89 -27.88 -4.23
CA LEU A 366 -3.21 -29.15 -3.57
C LEU A 366 -3.67 -30.19 -4.58
N HIS A 367 -3.35 -31.45 -4.32
CA HIS A 367 -3.95 -32.54 -5.09
C HIS A 367 -5.39 -32.78 -4.60
N PRO A 368 -6.37 -33.03 -5.49
CA PRO A 368 -7.77 -33.25 -5.09
C PRO A 368 -8.02 -34.41 -4.11
N SER A 369 -7.05 -35.32 -3.93
CA SER A 369 -7.12 -36.39 -2.93
C SER A 369 -6.76 -35.94 -1.51
N ASP A 370 -6.13 -34.77 -1.36
CA ASP A 370 -5.58 -34.32 -0.08
C ASP A 370 -6.64 -33.64 0.80
N TYR A 371 -7.79 -33.30 0.22
CA TYR A 371 -8.87 -32.59 0.90
C TYR A 371 -10.27 -33.16 0.58
N GLU A 372 -11.20 -32.96 1.50
CA GLU A 372 -12.63 -33.21 1.29
C GLU A 372 -13.38 -31.88 1.21
N ILE A 373 -14.27 -31.72 0.23
CA ILE A 373 -15.11 -30.51 0.11
C ILE A 373 -16.46 -30.77 0.78
N ILE A 374 -16.86 -29.85 1.64
CA ILE A 374 -18.23 -29.70 2.12
C ILE A 374 -18.78 -28.43 1.48
N ASP A 375 -19.57 -28.60 0.42
CA ASP A 375 -20.27 -27.50 -0.25
C ASP A 375 -21.51 -27.14 0.57
N LEU A 376 -21.62 -25.88 0.94
CA LEU A 376 -22.81 -25.35 1.60
C LEU A 376 -23.74 -24.80 0.52
N GLU A 377 -24.99 -25.25 0.52
CA GLU A 377 -26.02 -24.68 -0.35
C GLU A 377 -26.11 -23.17 -0.08
N PRO A 378 -26.00 -22.31 -1.10
CA PRO A 378 -26.16 -20.87 -0.93
C PRO A 378 -27.58 -20.61 -0.40
N THR A 379 -27.69 -19.71 0.59
CA THR A 379 -28.92 -19.37 1.30
C THR A 379 -29.93 -18.63 0.40
N THR A 380 -30.42 -19.32 -0.63
CA THR A 380 -31.20 -18.79 -1.74
C THR A 380 -32.69 -18.74 -1.40
N CYS A 381 -33.10 -17.82 -0.52
CA CYS A 381 -34.33 -17.00 -0.67
C CYS A 381 -34.63 -16.12 0.55
N TYR A 382 -34.21 -16.51 1.75
CA TYR A 382 -34.56 -15.78 2.98
C TYR A 382 -33.80 -14.44 3.09
N GLN A 383 -32.50 -14.41 2.77
CA GLN A 383 -31.66 -13.21 2.81
C GLN A 383 -32.04 -12.15 1.77
N TYR A 384 -32.57 -12.50 0.59
CA TYR A 384 -33.02 -11.49 -0.38
C TYR A 384 -34.21 -10.68 0.12
N SER A 385 -35.15 -11.34 0.80
CA SER A 385 -36.29 -10.65 1.40
C SER A 385 -35.84 -9.74 2.53
N ASP A 386 -34.80 -10.12 3.27
CA ASP A 386 -34.30 -9.36 4.40
C ASP A 386 -33.37 -8.23 3.95
N PHE A 387 -32.55 -8.41 2.92
CA PHE A 387 -31.76 -7.34 2.29
C PHE A 387 -32.65 -6.31 1.59
N ALA A 388 -33.70 -6.75 0.89
CA ALA A 388 -34.69 -5.84 0.30
C ALA A 388 -35.40 -5.01 1.39
N LYS A 389 -35.89 -5.66 2.45
CA LYS A 389 -36.47 -4.96 3.61
C LYS A 389 -35.47 -4.03 4.29
N ALA A 390 -34.21 -4.43 4.36
CA ALA A 390 -33.16 -3.63 4.96
C ALA A 390 -32.86 -2.39 4.11
N LEU A 391 -32.74 -2.52 2.78
CA LEU A 391 -32.58 -1.37 1.88
C LEU A 391 -33.80 -0.45 1.92
N ASP A 392 -35.02 -1.00 1.95
CA ASP A 392 -36.25 -0.22 2.12
C ASP A 392 -36.28 0.52 3.46
N TYR A 393 -35.76 -0.09 4.53
CA TYR A 393 -35.61 0.53 5.84
C TYR A 393 -34.53 1.62 5.84
N ILE A 394 -33.37 1.35 5.25
CA ILE A 394 -32.23 2.28 5.13
C ILE A 394 -32.65 3.52 4.35
N CYS A 395 -33.39 3.35 3.24
CA CYS A 395 -33.79 4.45 2.36
C CYS A 395 -34.91 5.33 2.92
N ARG A 396 -35.46 5.03 4.10
CA ARG A 396 -36.47 5.90 4.71
C ARG A 396 -35.84 7.23 5.16
N PRO A 397 -36.47 8.39 4.89
CA PRO A 397 -35.91 9.70 5.25
C PRO A 397 -35.66 9.90 6.74
N GLU A 398 -36.43 9.22 7.61
CA GLU A 398 -36.22 9.23 9.05
C GLU A 398 -34.98 8.45 9.50
N ASN A 399 -34.43 7.60 8.63
CA ASN A 399 -33.32 6.71 8.95
C ASN A 399 -31.99 7.17 8.36
N ASN A 400 -31.99 7.65 7.11
CA ASN A 400 -30.79 8.13 6.42
C ASN A 400 -31.14 9.21 5.38
N ASN A 401 -30.15 10.01 4.99
CA ASN A 401 -30.27 10.84 3.79
C ASN A 401 -30.21 9.96 2.54
N ILE A 402 -31.32 9.86 1.79
CA ILE A 402 -31.41 8.99 0.61
C ILE A 402 -30.42 9.34 -0.51
N THR A 403 -30.05 10.62 -0.67
CA THR A 403 -29.04 11.06 -1.63
C THR A 403 -27.68 10.49 -1.24
N PHE A 404 -27.32 10.59 0.04
CA PHE A 404 -26.07 10.00 0.55
C PHE A 404 -26.05 8.48 0.43
N VAL A 405 -27.15 7.80 0.79
CA VAL A 405 -27.26 6.33 0.65
C VAL A 405 -26.97 5.90 -0.79
N LYS A 406 -27.56 6.61 -1.76
CA LYS A 406 -27.32 6.35 -3.19
C LYS A 406 -25.86 6.55 -3.60
N LEU A 407 -25.22 7.61 -3.13
CA LEU A 407 -23.82 7.90 -3.41
C LEU A 407 -22.91 6.83 -2.79
N ALA A 408 -23.03 6.57 -1.49
CA ALA A 408 -22.19 5.61 -0.78
C ALA A 408 -22.34 4.19 -1.34
N ILE A 409 -23.57 3.70 -1.54
CA ILE A 409 -23.80 2.38 -2.13
C ILE A 409 -23.33 2.33 -3.58
N GLY A 410 -23.50 3.40 -4.35
CA GLY A 410 -22.96 3.51 -5.70
C GLY A 410 -21.44 3.36 -5.73
N LEU A 411 -20.73 4.08 -4.86
CA LEU A 411 -19.28 4.00 -4.74
C LEU A 411 -18.81 2.58 -4.33
N ILE A 412 -19.44 1.98 -3.32
CA ILE A 412 -19.15 0.59 -2.89
C ILE A 412 -19.39 -0.42 -4.01
N CYS A 413 -20.44 -0.23 -4.81
CA CYS A 413 -20.76 -1.12 -5.92
C CYS A 413 -19.81 -0.97 -7.12
N TYR A 414 -19.45 0.26 -7.48
CA TYR A 414 -18.77 0.55 -8.76
C TYR A 414 -17.26 0.76 -8.65
N SER A 415 -16.72 0.96 -7.46
CA SER A 415 -15.27 0.91 -7.26
C SER A 415 -14.73 -0.49 -7.52
N HIS A 416 -13.55 -0.59 -8.14
CA HIS A 416 -12.96 -1.87 -8.54
C HIS A 416 -12.55 -2.70 -7.34
N SER A 417 -11.87 -2.07 -6.38
CA SER A 417 -11.27 -2.71 -5.21
C SER A 417 -11.97 -2.28 -3.91
N GLY A 418 -13.26 -1.93 -4.00
CA GLY A 418 -14.05 -1.36 -2.89
C GLY A 418 -13.61 0.05 -2.52
N VAL A 419 -14.25 0.68 -1.53
CA VAL A 419 -13.94 2.07 -1.12
C VAL A 419 -13.56 2.17 0.36
N THR A 420 -12.58 3.03 0.68
CA THR A 420 -12.26 3.37 2.07
C THR A 420 -13.32 4.32 2.65
N GLU A 421 -13.33 4.49 3.98
CA GLU A 421 -14.18 5.49 4.64
C GLU A 421 -13.88 6.90 4.18
N ASP A 422 -12.61 7.26 4.12
CA ASP A 422 -12.16 8.56 3.61
C ASP A 422 -12.64 8.78 2.18
N GLU A 423 -12.53 7.77 1.31
CA GLU A 423 -13.01 7.85 -0.07
C GLU A 423 -14.53 8.05 -0.13
N ILE A 424 -15.33 7.33 0.67
CA ILE A 424 -16.79 7.54 0.73
C ILE A 424 -17.10 8.99 1.13
N LEU A 425 -16.45 9.50 2.17
CA LEU A 425 -16.74 10.82 2.75
C LEU A 425 -16.25 11.96 1.84
N GLU A 426 -15.10 11.80 1.20
CA GLU A 426 -14.51 12.81 0.32
C GLU A 426 -15.17 12.80 -1.07
N MET A 427 -15.39 11.63 -1.67
CA MET A 427 -16.09 11.55 -2.98
C MET A 427 -17.55 12.00 -2.87
N SER A 428 -18.25 11.66 -1.78
CA SER A 428 -19.62 12.16 -1.58
C SER A 428 -19.65 13.69 -1.44
N ALA A 429 -18.62 14.29 -0.83
CA ALA A 429 -18.50 15.74 -0.74
C ALA A 429 -18.19 16.43 -2.08
N MET A 430 -17.66 15.69 -3.05
CA MET A 430 -17.40 16.19 -4.41
C MET A 430 -18.66 16.24 -5.28
N ASP A 431 -19.78 15.65 -4.85
CA ASP A 431 -21.08 15.80 -5.48
C ASP A 431 -21.69 17.16 -5.08
N GLU A 432 -21.69 18.11 -6.01
CA GLU A 432 -22.09 19.49 -5.75
C GLU A 432 -23.56 19.60 -5.31
N SER A 433 -24.43 18.75 -5.85
CA SER A 433 -25.86 18.75 -5.52
C SER A 433 -26.07 18.31 -4.09
N TYR A 434 -25.44 17.19 -3.69
CA TYR A 434 -25.53 16.67 -2.34
C TYR A 434 -24.84 17.56 -1.32
N TYR A 435 -23.63 18.06 -1.62
CA TYR A 435 -22.91 18.93 -0.69
C TYR A 435 -23.67 20.24 -0.40
N LYS A 436 -24.35 20.79 -1.42
CA LYS A 436 -25.25 21.92 -1.25
C LYS A 436 -26.46 21.57 -0.37
N GLU A 437 -27.13 20.46 -0.65
CA GLU A 437 -28.26 19.97 0.16
C GLU A 437 -27.84 19.80 1.64
N LEU A 438 -26.66 19.22 1.87
CA LEU A 438 -26.12 18.99 3.20
C LEU A 438 -25.82 20.31 3.92
N THR A 439 -25.24 21.29 3.22
CA THR A 439 -24.94 22.61 3.79
C THR A 439 -26.22 23.33 4.23
N GLU A 440 -27.28 23.26 3.43
CA GLU A 440 -28.56 23.91 3.74
C GLU A 440 -29.29 23.28 4.94
N LYS A 441 -29.09 21.99 5.21
CA LYS A 441 -29.77 21.24 6.27
C LYS A 441 -28.96 21.06 7.55
N SER A 442 -27.66 21.32 7.51
CA SER A 442 -26.77 21.13 8.67
C SER A 442 -27.02 22.19 9.74
N ALA A 443 -27.04 21.79 11.01
CA ALA A 443 -27.18 22.73 12.14
C ALA A 443 -25.92 23.62 12.34
N HIS A 444 -24.80 23.21 11.76
CA HIS A 444 -23.53 23.93 11.80
C HIS A 444 -23.00 24.10 10.38
N ASP A 445 -22.38 25.24 10.11
CA ASP A 445 -21.68 25.48 8.85
C ASP A 445 -20.64 24.39 8.61
N LEU A 446 -20.62 23.87 7.38
CA LEU A 446 -19.56 22.95 6.98
C LEU A 446 -18.24 23.72 6.82
N PRO A 447 -17.12 23.21 7.36
CA PRO A 447 -15.80 23.80 7.19
C PRO A 447 -15.43 23.99 5.72
N VAL A 448 -14.76 25.11 5.44
CA VAL A 448 -14.07 25.34 4.17
C VAL A 448 -12.66 24.74 4.28
N PHE A 449 -12.30 23.88 3.32
CA PHE A 449 -11.00 23.21 3.28
C PHE A 449 -10.06 23.95 2.32
N GLU A 450 -9.15 24.77 2.85
CA GLU A 450 -8.24 25.58 2.02
C GLU A 450 -7.13 24.75 1.34
N ASN A 451 -6.70 23.65 1.95
CA ASN A 451 -5.58 22.82 1.49
C ASN A 451 -5.84 21.31 1.64
N ALA A 452 -7.10 20.90 1.57
CA ALA A 452 -7.54 19.51 1.67
C ALA A 452 -8.79 19.28 0.80
N LEU A 453 -9.09 18.03 0.49
CA LEU A 453 -10.33 17.68 -0.20
C LEU A 453 -11.54 17.99 0.71
N PRO A 454 -12.68 18.40 0.12
CA PRO A 454 -13.90 18.53 0.89
C PRO A 454 -14.31 17.16 1.42
N ARG A 455 -14.90 17.12 2.61
CA ARG A 455 -15.31 15.88 3.27
C ARG A 455 -16.67 16.08 3.92
N ILE A 456 -17.56 15.10 3.78
CA ILE A 456 -18.80 15.11 4.55
C ILE A 456 -18.55 14.61 5.98
N PRO A 457 -19.42 14.96 6.93
CA PRO A 457 -19.24 14.57 8.31
C PRO A 457 -19.36 13.07 8.54
N TYR A 458 -18.44 12.52 9.34
CA TYR A 458 -18.34 11.08 9.59
C TYR A 458 -19.61 10.49 10.22
N SER A 459 -20.30 11.27 11.07
CA SER A 459 -21.57 10.86 11.68
C SER A 459 -22.62 10.38 10.65
N ILE A 460 -22.63 10.96 9.44
CA ILE A 460 -23.55 10.58 8.37
C ILE A 460 -23.21 9.17 7.86
N TRP A 461 -21.93 8.86 7.75
CA TRP A 461 -21.46 7.52 7.44
C TRP A 461 -21.75 6.54 8.58
N SER A 462 -21.47 6.86 9.84
CA SER A 462 -21.80 6.01 10.99
C SER A 462 -23.26 5.58 11.03
N ILE A 463 -24.20 6.47 10.70
CA ILE A 463 -25.62 6.14 10.65
C ILE A 463 -25.91 5.12 9.54
N LEU A 464 -25.31 5.29 8.35
CA LEU A 464 -25.47 4.34 7.26
C LEU A 464 -24.79 3.01 7.58
N TYR A 465 -23.55 3.05 8.07
CA TYR A 465 -22.76 1.89 8.45
C TYR A 465 -23.42 1.09 9.57
N TYR A 466 -24.08 1.74 10.55
CA TYR A 466 -24.85 1.04 11.57
C TYR A 466 -25.93 0.11 10.98
N HIS A 467 -26.55 0.50 9.87
CA HIS A 467 -27.55 -0.35 9.20
C HIS A 467 -26.94 -1.29 8.16
N LEU A 468 -25.90 -0.85 7.45
CA LEU A 468 -25.32 -1.52 6.29
C LEU A 468 -24.17 -2.46 6.66
N GLY A 469 -23.50 -2.25 7.80
CA GLY A 469 -22.21 -2.85 8.16
C GLY A 469 -22.23 -4.38 8.20
N SER A 470 -23.35 -4.98 8.62
CA SER A 470 -23.52 -6.45 8.59
C SER A 470 -23.56 -7.06 7.18
N MET A 471 -23.71 -6.22 6.15
CA MET A 471 -23.75 -6.61 4.73
C MET A 471 -22.45 -6.22 4.01
N LEU A 472 -21.52 -5.59 4.72
CA LEU A 472 -20.23 -5.16 4.19
C LEU A 472 -19.11 -6.01 4.77
N VAL A 473 -18.09 -6.21 3.95
CA VAL A 473 -16.84 -6.83 4.34
C VAL A 473 -15.71 -5.86 4.09
N VAL A 474 -14.78 -5.87 5.02
CA VAL A 474 -13.55 -5.11 4.96
C VAL A 474 -12.50 -5.93 4.21
N ARG A 475 -11.93 -5.39 3.14
CA ARG A 475 -10.87 -6.01 2.32
C ARG A 475 -9.62 -5.14 2.31
N ASN A 476 -8.45 -5.76 2.26
CA ASN A 476 -7.21 -5.03 2.01
C ASN A 476 -7.00 -4.91 0.50
N SER A 477 -6.91 -3.68 0.00
CA SER A 477 -6.60 -3.34 -1.38
C SER A 477 -5.36 -2.46 -1.40
N LEU A 478 -4.23 -3.05 -1.84
CA LEU A 478 -2.97 -2.36 -2.13
C LEU A 478 -2.64 -1.19 -1.19
N GLY A 479 -2.57 -1.44 0.11
CA GLY A 479 -2.16 -0.42 1.10
C GLY A 479 -3.30 0.44 1.65
N ALA A 480 -4.55 0.05 1.41
CA ALA A 480 -5.71 0.60 2.10
C ALA A 480 -6.74 -0.49 2.44
N THR A 481 -7.58 -0.18 3.41
CA THR A 481 -8.64 -1.05 3.89
C THR A 481 -9.98 -0.54 3.34
N THR A 482 -10.69 -1.34 2.55
CA THR A 482 -11.88 -0.94 1.82
C THR A 482 -13.11 -1.75 2.17
N PHE A 483 -14.28 -1.13 1.99
CA PHE A 483 -15.56 -1.81 2.07
C PHE A 483 -16.02 -2.29 0.71
N VAL A 484 -16.50 -3.52 0.71
CA VAL A 484 -17.26 -4.15 -0.37
C VAL A 484 -18.49 -4.83 0.21
N PHE A 485 -19.47 -5.19 -0.62
CA PHE A 485 -20.54 -6.07 -0.18
C PHE A 485 -20.02 -7.48 0.12
N ASP A 486 -20.55 -8.09 1.18
CA ASP A 486 -20.21 -9.47 1.62
C ASP A 486 -20.44 -10.51 0.51
N ASN A 487 -21.44 -10.29 -0.34
CA ASN A 487 -21.74 -11.17 -1.45
C ASN A 487 -22.16 -10.37 -2.68
N ASP A 488 -21.74 -10.84 -3.87
CA ASP A 488 -22.12 -10.30 -5.17
C ASP A 488 -23.65 -10.19 -5.34
N ASN A 489 -24.42 -11.06 -4.70
CA ASN A 489 -25.88 -10.99 -4.70
C ASN A 489 -26.43 -9.70 -4.08
N TYR A 490 -25.83 -9.21 -2.98
CA TYR A 490 -26.20 -7.93 -2.36
C TYR A 490 -25.80 -6.77 -3.26
N ARG A 491 -24.59 -6.83 -3.83
CA ARG A 491 -24.11 -5.85 -4.81
C ARG A 491 -25.03 -5.75 -6.02
N ASP A 492 -25.36 -6.87 -6.65
CA ASP A 492 -26.24 -6.95 -7.82
C ASP A 492 -27.67 -6.50 -7.51
N TYR A 493 -28.17 -6.81 -6.31
CA TYR A 493 -29.46 -6.32 -5.87
C TYR A 493 -29.43 -4.80 -5.66
N ALA A 494 -28.42 -4.27 -4.95
CA ALA A 494 -28.26 -2.84 -4.73
C ALA A 494 -28.13 -2.06 -6.05
N ILE A 495 -27.37 -2.58 -7.01
CA ILE A 495 -27.27 -2.03 -8.37
C ILE A 495 -28.64 -1.98 -9.06
N ARG A 496 -29.43 -3.05 -8.96
CA ARG A 496 -30.79 -3.09 -9.52
C ARG A 496 -31.75 -2.14 -8.81
N TYR A 497 -31.66 -2.06 -7.49
CA TYR A 497 -32.54 -1.23 -6.64
C TYR A 497 -32.39 0.25 -6.96
N PHE A 498 -31.16 0.72 -7.16
CA PHE A 498 -30.88 2.14 -7.43
C PHE A 498 -30.83 2.53 -8.91
N GLU A 499 -31.12 1.59 -9.82
CA GLU A 499 -30.99 1.72 -11.28
C GLU A 499 -29.57 2.03 -11.79
N ALA A 500 -29.29 1.67 -13.04
CA ALA A 500 -28.02 1.96 -13.72
C ALA A 500 -27.68 3.47 -13.84
N LYS A 501 -28.63 4.38 -13.55
CA LYS A 501 -28.39 5.83 -13.56
C LYS A 501 -27.38 6.30 -12.51
N ASN A 502 -27.17 5.53 -11.44
CA ASN A 502 -26.11 5.82 -10.47
C ASN A 502 -24.71 5.37 -10.93
N LYS A 503 -24.61 4.53 -11.98
CA LYS A 503 -23.35 4.00 -12.48
C LYS A 503 -22.42 5.11 -12.98
N GLU A 504 -22.92 5.93 -13.89
CA GLU A 504 -22.13 7.00 -14.51
C GLU A 504 -21.71 8.05 -13.48
N SER A 505 -22.63 8.48 -12.61
CA SER A 505 -22.32 9.42 -11.51
C SER A 505 -21.24 8.88 -10.57
N SER A 506 -21.31 7.59 -10.21
CA SER A 506 -20.32 6.98 -9.32
C SER A 506 -18.93 6.91 -9.97
N TYR A 507 -18.83 6.46 -11.23
CA TYR A 507 -17.55 6.46 -11.93
C TYR A 507 -16.99 7.87 -12.15
N ASN A 508 -17.84 8.86 -12.41
CA ASN A 508 -17.40 10.25 -12.54
C ASN A 508 -16.81 10.78 -11.23
N LEU A 509 -17.37 10.42 -10.07
CA LEU A 509 -16.80 10.77 -8.77
C LEU A 509 -15.46 10.05 -8.52
N ILE A 510 -15.38 8.75 -8.83
CA ILE A 510 -14.13 7.97 -8.73
C ILE A 510 -13.03 8.60 -9.59
N ILE A 511 -13.33 8.92 -10.85
CA ILE A 511 -12.39 9.59 -11.77
C ILE A 511 -11.99 10.96 -11.22
N LYS A 512 -12.95 11.78 -10.78
CA LYS A 512 -12.70 13.12 -10.21
C LYS A 512 -11.77 13.06 -9.00
N TYR A 513 -11.93 12.06 -8.14
CA TYR A 513 -11.13 11.88 -6.93
C TYR A 513 -9.70 11.43 -7.23
N PHE A 514 -9.54 10.34 -7.98
CA PHE A 514 -8.22 9.75 -8.20
C PHE A 514 -7.37 10.49 -9.24
N ASN A 515 -7.98 11.30 -10.11
CA ASN A 515 -7.27 12.11 -11.10
C ASN A 515 -6.73 13.45 -10.54
N THR A 516 -6.46 13.51 -9.24
CA THR A 516 -5.82 14.66 -8.57
C THR A 516 -4.33 14.38 -8.34
N PRO A 517 -3.42 15.36 -8.34
CA PRO A 517 -1.98 15.13 -8.17
C PRO A 517 -1.61 14.38 -6.89
N GLU A 518 -2.36 14.57 -5.82
CA GLU A 518 -2.18 13.90 -4.53
C GLU A 518 -2.70 12.47 -4.57
N ALA A 519 -3.96 12.26 -4.96
CA ALA A 519 -4.55 10.92 -5.02
C ALA A 519 -3.87 10.04 -6.07
N PHE A 520 -3.44 10.63 -7.19
CA PHE A 520 -2.73 9.92 -8.25
C PHE A 520 -1.48 9.23 -7.72
N LYS A 521 -0.80 9.78 -6.70
CA LYS A 521 0.39 9.20 -6.05
C LYS A 521 0.11 7.96 -5.19
N THR A 522 -1.16 7.64 -4.94
CA THR A 522 -1.55 6.43 -4.22
C THR A 522 -1.50 5.22 -5.13
N THR A 523 -1.36 4.03 -4.55
CA THR A 523 -1.52 2.74 -5.23
C THR A 523 -2.95 2.52 -5.71
N ARG A 524 -3.93 2.99 -4.93
CA ARG A 524 -5.37 2.94 -5.24
C ARG A 524 -5.69 3.55 -6.60
N ALA A 525 -5.14 4.73 -6.90
CA ALA A 525 -5.31 5.38 -8.21
C ALA A 525 -4.79 4.55 -9.39
N LEU A 526 -3.81 3.66 -9.18
CA LEU A 526 -3.25 2.83 -10.25
C LEU A 526 -4.23 1.75 -10.73
N GLU A 527 -5.17 1.32 -9.88
CA GLU A 527 -6.21 0.36 -10.24
C GLU A 527 -7.54 1.04 -10.56
N GLU A 528 -7.97 2.00 -9.73
CA GLU A 528 -9.31 2.59 -9.85
C GLU A 528 -9.46 3.43 -11.13
N LEU A 529 -8.44 4.22 -11.52
CA LEU A 529 -8.55 5.07 -12.71
C LEU A 529 -8.67 4.28 -14.02
N PRO A 530 -7.78 3.32 -14.34
CA PRO A 530 -7.93 2.53 -15.56
C PRO A 530 -9.28 1.82 -15.62
N ASN A 531 -9.71 1.19 -14.52
CA ASN A 531 -10.98 0.47 -14.46
C ASN A 531 -12.18 1.41 -14.64
N ALA A 532 -12.16 2.60 -14.03
CA ALA A 532 -13.21 3.58 -14.21
C ALA A 532 -13.27 4.07 -15.67
N TYR A 533 -12.13 4.33 -16.32
CA TYR A 533 -12.10 4.72 -17.73
C TYR A 533 -12.61 3.62 -18.67
N ILE A 534 -12.29 2.34 -18.38
CA ILE A 534 -12.84 1.21 -19.13
C ILE A 534 -14.36 1.15 -18.95
N ALA A 535 -14.85 1.30 -17.73
CA ALA A 535 -16.26 1.18 -17.40
C ALA A 535 -17.13 2.32 -17.95
N THR A 536 -16.55 3.50 -18.19
CA THR A 536 -17.19 4.67 -18.82
C THR A 536 -16.85 4.83 -20.30
N GLU A 537 -16.13 3.88 -20.90
CA GLU A 537 -15.68 3.91 -22.30
C GLU A 537 -14.79 5.12 -22.64
N ALA A 538 -14.13 5.72 -21.64
CA ALA A 538 -13.15 6.80 -21.76
C ALA A 538 -11.78 6.28 -22.23
N TYR A 539 -11.76 5.61 -23.39
CA TYR A 539 -10.57 4.90 -23.89
C TYR A 539 -9.42 5.84 -24.31
N ARG A 540 -9.71 7.10 -24.65
CA ARG A 540 -8.67 8.09 -25.00
C ARG A 540 -7.91 8.54 -23.75
N GLU A 541 -8.59 8.67 -22.63
CA GLU A 541 -8.04 8.98 -21.31
C GLU A 541 -7.18 7.80 -20.82
N LEU A 542 -7.68 6.57 -20.95
CA LEU A 542 -6.88 5.36 -20.67
C LEU A 542 -5.62 5.29 -21.55
N TYR A 543 -5.73 5.61 -22.83
CA TYR A 543 -4.58 5.68 -23.73
C TYR A 543 -3.55 6.73 -23.27
N SER A 544 -4.00 7.94 -22.92
CA SER A 544 -3.14 8.99 -22.37
C SER A 544 -2.44 8.54 -21.07
N LEU A 545 -3.14 7.79 -20.23
CA LEU A 545 -2.59 7.26 -18.97
C LEU A 545 -1.45 6.24 -19.24
N ILE A 546 -1.62 5.37 -20.23
CA ILE A 546 -0.57 4.42 -20.65
C ILE A 546 0.63 5.13 -21.30
N GLN A 547 0.43 6.28 -21.93
CA GLN A 547 1.53 7.09 -22.45
C GLN A 547 2.36 7.75 -21.35
N ASP A 548 1.80 7.95 -20.16
CA ASP A 548 2.55 8.47 -19.01
C ASP A 548 3.51 7.39 -18.47
N CYS A 549 4.79 7.54 -18.79
CA CYS A 549 5.84 6.68 -18.28
C CYS A 549 5.93 6.68 -16.75
N SER A 550 5.50 7.75 -16.07
CA SER A 550 5.50 7.84 -14.61
C SER A 550 4.43 6.93 -14.01
N PHE A 551 3.25 6.90 -14.62
CA PHE A 551 2.19 5.95 -14.28
C PHE A 551 2.64 4.50 -14.51
N CYS A 552 3.20 4.20 -15.69
CA CYS A 552 3.67 2.86 -16.03
C CYS A 552 4.82 2.39 -15.13
N GLN A 553 5.76 3.29 -14.82
CA GLN A 553 6.82 3.07 -13.85
C GLN A 553 6.23 2.66 -12.50
N ARG A 554 5.23 3.41 -12.01
CA ARG A 554 4.63 3.13 -10.70
C ARG A 554 3.83 1.83 -10.67
N LEU A 555 3.10 1.48 -11.73
CA LEU A 555 2.50 0.15 -11.86
C LEU A 555 3.57 -0.95 -11.70
N ALA A 556 4.70 -0.82 -12.39
CA ALA A 556 5.80 -1.78 -12.28
C ALA A 556 6.47 -1.79 -10.88
N GLU A 557 6.65 -0.63 -10.23
CA GLU A 557 7.18 -0.51 -8.86
C GLU A 557 6.35 -1.30 -7.84
N HIS A 558 5.03 -1.34 -8.04
CA HIS A 558 4.07 -2.04 -7.18
C HIS A 558 3.74 -3.47 -7.66
N GLY A 559 4.46 -4.00 -8.64
CA GLY A 559 4.24 -5.37 -9.14
C GLY A 559 2.98 -5.55 -10.00
N LEU A 560 2.32 -4.46 -10.39
CA LEU A 560 1.11 -4.45 -11.21
C LEU A 560 1.41 -4.34 -12.71
N GLY A 561 2.62 -4.74 -13.13
CA GLY A 561 3.07 -4.65 -14.52
C GLY A 561 2.18 -5.44 -15.50
N GLU A 562 1.63 -6.57 -15.07
CA GLU A 562 0.74 -7.40 -15.91
C GLU A 562 -0.57 -6.68 -16.26
N LYS A 563 -1.10 -5.84 -15.36
CA LYS A 563 -2.30 -5.02 -15.63
C LYS A 563 -2.07 -4.05 -16.79
N LEU A 564 -0.86 -3.51 -16.92
CA LEU A 564 -0.50 -2.68 -18.07
C LEU A 564 -0.64 -3.44 -19.40
N PHE A 565 -0.33 -4.74 -19.40
CA PHE A 565 -0.50 -5.60 -20.56
C PHE A 565 -1.98 -5.80 -20.93
N GLU A 566 -2.84 -5.96 -19.91
CA GLU A 566 -4.29 -6.04 -20.07
C GLU A 566 -4.86 -4.75 -20.69
N TYR A 567 -4.47 -3.59 -20.15
CA TYR A 567 -4.94 -2.29 -20.66
C TYR A 567 -4.50 -2.03 -22.10
N VAL A 568 -3.25 -2.35 -22.46
CA VAL A 568 -2.76 -2.25 -23.84
C VAL A 568 -3.60 -3.12 -24.78
N LYS A 569 -3.90 -4.37 -24.39
CA LYS A 569 -4.73 -5.27 -25.21
C LYS A 569 -6.16 -4.76 -25.39
N ILE A 570 -6.75 -4.17 -24.35
CA ILE A 570 -8.08 -3.55 -24.45
C ILE A 570 -8.04 -2.44 -25.49
N LEU A 571 -7.08 -1.51 -25.39
CA LEU A 571 -6.95 -0.41 -26.33
C LEU A 571 -6.66 -0.87 -27.76
N GLN A 572 -5.89 -1.94 -27.94
CA GLN A 572 -5.65 -2.52 -29.27
C GLN A 572 -6.94 -3.01 -29.94
N ARG A 573 -7.86 -3.59 -29.16
CA ARG A 573 -9.17 -4.03 -29.66
C ARG A 573 -10.11 -2.87 -29.95
N ILE A 574 -10.00 -1.75 -29.23
CA ILE A 574 -10.83 -0.57 -29.42
C ILE A 574 -10.35 0.29 -30.59
N PHE A 575 -9.05 0.57 -30.68
CA PHE A 575 -8.47 1.49 -31.66
C PHE A 575 -8.01 0.80 -32.95
N THR A 576 -8.73 -0.20 -33.46
CA THR A 576 -8.28 -1.03 -34.60
C THR A 576 -7.98 -0.24 -35.88
N GLU A 577 -8.68 0.87 -36.12
CA GLU A 577 -8.55 1.70 -37.32
C GLU A 577 -7.54 2.87 -37.16
N ASP A 578 -7.14 3.20 -35.94
CA ASP A 578 -6.21 4.30 -35.63
C ASP A 578 -4.76 3.82 -35.73
N ARG A 579 -4.17 3.96 -36.93
CA ARG A 579 -2.83 3.42 -37.23
C ARG A 579 -1.72 3.93 -36.32
N GLU A 580 -1.78 5.20 -35.90
CA GLU A 580 -0.76 5.80 -35.04
C GLU A 580 -0.85 5.21 -33.63
N VAL A 581 -2.07 5.10 -33.09
CA VAL A 581 -2.31 4.46 -31.79
C VAL A 581 -1.92 2.98 -31.82
N GLN A 582 -2.32 2.23 -32.85
CA GLN A 582 -1.95 0.83 -33.00
C GLN A 582 -0.44 0.62 -33.02
N LYS A 583 0.28 1.41 -33.81
CA LYS A 583 1.74 1.33 -33.90
C LYS A 583 2.40 1.52 -32.53
N TYR A 584 1.91 2.47 -31.73
CA TYR A 584 2.40 2.67 -30.37
C TYR A 584 2.07 1.48 -29.47
N LEU A 585 0.82 1.01 -29.48
CA LEU A 585 0.37 -0.09 -28.63
C LEU A 585 1.03 -1.43 -28.96
N GLU A 586 1.28 -1.72 -30.25
CA GLU A 586 2.09 -2.86 -30.69
C GLU A 586 3.53 -2.77 -30.18
N GLY A 587 4.17 -1.61 -30.35
CA GLY A 587 5.51 -1.37 -29.82
C GLY A 587 5.59 -1.50 -28.30
N MET A 588 4.56 -1.02 -27.59
CA MET A 588 4.43 -1.15 -26.14
C MET A 588 4.21 -2.62 -25.72
N SER A 589 3.33 -3.35 -26.40
CA SER A 589 3.09 -4.79 -26.13
C SER A 589 4.35 -5.62 -26.31
N ASP A 590 5.09 -5.37 -27.40
CA ASP A 590 6.38 -6.03 -27.67
C ASP A 590 7.44 -5.70 -26.62
N PHE A 591 7.51 -4.43 -26.21
CA PHE A 591 8.39 -3.96 -25.14
C PHE A 591 8.09 -4.67 -23.82
N LEU A 592 6.82 -4.66 -23.40
CA LEU A 592 6.37 -5.28 -22.17
C LEU A 592 6.66 -6.79 -22.19
N THR A 593 6.38 -7.48 -23.30
CA THR A 593 6.66 -8.93 -23.44
C THR A 593 8.14 -9.27 -23.19
N ARG A 594 9.07 -8.37 -23.52
CA ARG A 594 10.52 -8.63 -23.40
C ARG A 594 11.12 -8.16 -22.09
N GLU A 595 10.57 -7.10 -21.51
CA GLU A 595 11.18 -6.40 -20.38
C GLU A 595 10.35 -6.49 -19.09
N MET A 596 9.17 -7.13 -19.07
CA MET A 596 8.27 -7.18 -17.90
C MET A 596 8.98 -7.64 -16.62
N ASP A 597 9.73 -8.74 -16.70
CA ASP A 597 10.47 -9.28 -15.55
C ASP A 597 11.48 -8.27 -15.00
N ALA A 598 12.16 -7.56 -15.90
CA ALA A 598 13.11 -6.52 -15.52
C ALA A 598 12.38 -5.29 -14.95
N LEU A 599 11.25 -4.90 -15.52
CA LEU A 599 10.45 -3.78 -15.01
C LEU A 599 9.95 -4.06 -13.59
N CYS A 600 9.33 -5.21 -13.35
CA CYS A 600 8.80 -5.59 -12.03
C CYS A 600 9.91 -5.72 -10.98
N LYS A 601 11.11 -6.17 -11.38
CA LYS A 601 12.22 -6.37 -10.46
C LYS A 601 13.01 -5.09 -10.16
N TYR A 602 13.13 -4.17 -11.11
CA TYR A 602 14.08 -3.04 -11.03
C TYR A 602 13.47 -1.65 -11.00
N ALA A 603 12.20 -1.48 -11.38
CA ALA A 603 11.54 -0.17 -11.36
C ALA A 603 11.65 0.51 -9.98
N LYS A 604 11.52 -0.26 -8.89
CA LYS A 604 11.66 0.24 -7.51
C LYS A 604 13.00 0.89 -7.13
N PHE A 605 14.07 0.65 -7.91
CA PHE A 605 15.40 1.20 -7.61
C PHE A 605 15.75 2.43 -8.46
N ASP A 606 15.10 2.63 -9.60
CA ASP A 606 15.30 3.79 -10.47
C ASP A 606 13.95 4.28 -11.01
N LYS A 607 13.52 5.46 -10.54
CA LYS A 607 12.25 6.12 -10.92
C LYS A 607 12.15 6.45 -12.41
N SER A 608 13.26 6.38 -13.16
CA SER A 608 13.31 6.64 -14.60
C SER A 608 13.53 5.37 -15.43
N PHE A 609 13.55 4.20 -14.78
CA PHE A 609 13.89 2.92 -15.40
C PHE A 609 12.99 2.59 -16.59
N PHE A 610 11.67 2.68 -16.41
CA PHE A 610 10.67 2.41 -17.44
C PHE A 610 10.89 3.32 -18.65
N LYS A 611 11.00 4.63 -18.42
CA LYS A 611 11.21 5.63 -19.49
C LYS A 611 12.49 5.37 -20.28
N LYS A 612 13.62 5.10 -19.59
CA LYS A 612 14.92 4.79 -20.22
C LYS A 612 14.82 3.53 -21.09
N LYS A 613 14.19 2.47 -20.57
CA LYS A 613 14.00 1.20 -21.27
C LYS A 613 13.09 1.33 -22.48
N LEU A 614 11.93 1.97 -22.32
CA LEU A 614 10.98 2.18 -23.42
C LEU A 614 11.59 3.08 -24.51
N THR A 615 12.24 4.17 -24.15
CA THR A 615 12.91 5.06 -25.12
C THR A 615 14.03 4.33 -25.85
N GLY A 616 14.84 3.54 -25.14
CA GLY A 616 15.87 2.71 -25.73
C GLY A 616 15.33 1.60 -26.64
N TYR A 617 14.10 1.13 -26.39
CA TYR A 617 13.42 0.13 -27.21
C TYR A 617 12.84 0.75 -28.49
N LEU A 618 12.10 1.85 -28.36
CA LEU A 618 11.46 2.55 -29.48
C LEU A 618 12.48 3.25 -30.39
N ALA A 619 13.65 3.66 -29.87
CA ALA A 619 14.71 4.29 -30.65
C ALA A 619 15.55 3.30 -31.50
N LYS A 620 15.36 1.98 -31.34
CA LYS A 620 16.19 0.99 -32.03
C LYS A 620 15.58 0.56 -33.37
N ASP A 621 16.14 1.15 -34.44
CA ASP A 621 16.40 0.44 -35.68
C ASP A 621 17.29 -0.80 -35.42
N LYS A 622 17.24 -1.81 -36.30
CA LYS A 622 17.56 -3.25 -36.13
C LYS A 622 18.92 -3.69 -35.53
N ASP A 623 19.75 -2.83 -34.94
CA ASP A 623 21.13 -3.14 -34.55
C ASP A 623 21.35 -3.41 -33.03
N SER A 624 20.39 -4.08 -32.39
CA SER A 624 20.30 -4.16 -30.92
C SER A 624 21.14 -5.25 -30.24
N ARG A 625 22.02 -5.96 -30.95
CA ARG A 625 22.77 -7.11 -30.38
C ARG A 625 23.84 -6.74 -29.34
N LEU A 626 24.27 -5.48 -29.27
CA LEU A 626 25.38 -5.02 -28.40
C LEU A 626 24.96 -4.61 -26.96
N TYR A 627 23.68 -4.31 -26.72
CA TYR A 627 23.20 -3.75 -25.44
C TYR A 627 22.76 -4.73 -24.34
N PRO A 628 22.25 -5.94 -24.62
CA PRO A 628 21.75 -6.85 -23.58
C PRO A 628 22.85 -7.32 -22.61
N TYR A 629 24.05 -7.55 -23.12
CA TYR A 629 25.16 -8.12 -22.36
C TYR A 629 25.80 -7.12 -21.39
N ARG A 630 25.92 -5.84 -21.81
CA ARG A 630 26.42 -4.75 -20.96
C ARG A 630 25.50 -4.50 -19.77
N GLN A 631 24.18 -4.56 -19.99
CA GLN A 631 23.19 -4.44 -18.92
C GLN A 631 23.19 -5.67 -18.00
N LYS A 632 23.29 -6.90 -18.53
CA LYS A 632 23.34 -8.14 -17.72
C LYS A 632 24.58 -8.19 -16.80
N ALA A 633 25.72 -7.68 -17.25
CA ALA A 633 26.95 -7.62 -16.46
C ALA A 633 26.91 -6.55 -15.35
N ILE A 634 26.39 -5.34 -15.64
CA ILE A 634 26.20 -4.27 -14.63
C ILE A 634 25.22 -4.70 -13.53
N PHE A 635 24.22 -5.47 -13.92
CA PHE A 635 23.13 -5.96 -13.10
C PHE A 635 23.50 -7.06 -12.10
N LEU A 636 24.52 -7.88 -12.38
CA LEU A 636 24.93 -8.99 -11.51
C LEU A 636 25.79 -8.52 -10.31
N ARG A 637 26.46 -7.37 -10.39
CA ARG A 637 27.52 -6.98 -9.44
C ARG A 637 27.55 -5.50 -9.04
N SER A 638 26.59 -4.67 -9.45
CA SER A 638 26.59 -3.22 -9.17
C SER A 638 27.87 -2.51 -9.61
N CYS A 639 28.35 -2.82 -10.83
CA CYS A 639 29.65 -2.34 -11.31
C CYS A 639 29.59 -1.01 -12.07
N THR A 640 30.73 -0.32 -12.13
CA THR A 640 30.91 1.00 -12.79
C THR A 640 31.03 0.92 -14.31
N SER A 641 31.55 -0.19 -14.86
CA SER A 641 31.68 -0.39 -16.31
C SER A 641 31.74 -1.88 -16.67
N ALA A 642 31.30 -2.21 -17.89
CA ALA A 642 31.46 -3.52 -18.49
C ALA A 642 31.78 -3.41 -19.99
N SER A 643 32.75 -4.19 -20.46
CA SER A 643 33.21 -4.25 -21.86
C SER A 643 33.17 -5.70 -22.36
N ARG A 644 32.62 -5.91 -23.56
CA ARG A 644 32.67 -7.23 -24.22
C ARG A 644 34.06 -7.41 -24.82
N ILE A 645 34.72 -8.48 -24.46
CA ILE A 645 36.10 -8.74 -24.87
C ILE A 645 36.18 -9.88 -25.91
N GLN A 646 35.27 -10.85 -25.81
CA GLN A 646 35.11 -11.94 -26.78
C GLN A 646 33.65 -12.35 -26.88
N ASP A 647 33.34 -13.31 -27.76
CA ASP A 647 31.95 -13.70 -28.02
C ASP A 647 31.19 -14.16 -26.76
N LYS A 648 31.90 -14.71 -25.77
CA LYS A 648 31.34 -15.28 -24.52
C LYS A 648 31.86 -14.63 -23.25
N LEU A 649 32.85 -13.74 -23.33
CA LEU A 649 33.55 -13.19 -22.16
C LEU A 649 33.29 -11.69 -22.01
N VAL A 650 33.01 -11.27 -20.77
CA VAL A 650 32.87 -9.86 -20.39
C VAL A 650 33.87 -9.52 -19.31
N LEU A 651 34.53 -8.38 -19.47
CA LEU A 651 35.30 -7.72 -18.42
C LEU A 651 34.39 -6.75 -17.70
N ILE A 652 34.26 -6.94 -16.41
CA ILE A 652 33.59 -6.05 -15.47
C ILE A 652 34.65 -5.26 -14.71
N VAL A 653 34.40 -3.97 -14.53
CA VAL A 653 35.27 -3.09 -13.74
C VAL A 653 34.47 -2.33 -12.70
N SER A 654 34.78 -2.59 -11.44
CA SER A 654 34.17 -1.97 -10.26
C SER A 654 35.21 -1.08 -9.57
N TYR A 655 34.88 0.19 -9.38
CA TYR A 655 35.72 1.10 -8.60
C TYR A 655 35.53 0.84 -7.10
N GLU A 656 36.64 0.74 -6.36
CA GLU A 656 36.64 0.64 -4.90
C GLU A 656 37.16 1.95 -4.29
N GLU A 657 36.61 2.36 -3.14
CA GLU A 657 36.91 3.64 -2.48
C GLU A 657 38.40 3.83 -2.11
N ASN A 658 39.19 2.75 -2.11
CA ASN A 658 40.62 2.75 -1.82
C ASN A 658 41.50 3.16 -3.02
N GLY A 659 40.92 3.45 -4.19
CA GLY A 659 41.62 3.92 -5.38
C GLY A 659 42.12 2.81 -6.32
N ASP A 660 41.84 1.55 -6.00
CA ASP A 660 42.03 0.42 -6.92
C ASP A 660 40.71 0.08 -7.63
N SER A 661 40.79 -0.45 -8.84
CA SER A 661 39.62 -0.95 -9.58
C SER A 661 39.66 -2.47 -9.63
N LEU A 662 38.57 -3.11 -9.22
CA LEU A 662 38.39 -4.55 -9.36
C LEU A 662 37.99 -4.89 -10.80
N CYS A 663 38.84 -5.64 -11.49
CA CYS A 663 38.58 -6.19 -12.81
C CYS A 663 38.16 -7.67 -12.68
N GLU A 664 37.01 -8.05 -13.23
CA GLU A 664 36.48 -9.42 -13.23
C GLU A 664 36.17 -9.89 -14.65
N ILE A 665 36.51 -11.13 -14.98
CA ILE A 665 36.12 -11.78 -16.24
C ILE A 665 35.02 -12.78 -15.94
N ILE A 666 33.90 -12.64 -16.64
CA ILE A 666 32.75 -13.54 -16.50
C ILE A 666 32.46 -14.22 -17.83
N ASP A 667 32.20 -15.53 -17.78
CA ASP A 667 31.59 -16.26 -18.87
C ASP A 667 30.09 -15.96 -18.89
N LEU A 668 29.60 -15.34 -19.96
CA LEU A 668 28.20 -14.96 -20.10
C LEU A 668 27.25 -16.14 -20.26
N LYS A 669 27.74 -17.30 -20.70
CA LYS A 669 26.92 -18.50 -20.94
C LYS A 669 26.68 -19.26 -19.64
N THR A 670 27.71 -19.38 -18.80
CA THR A 670 27.64 -20.12 -17.53
C THR A 670 27.47 -19.21 -16.31
N GLU A 671 27.59 -17.89 -16.50
CA GLU A 671 27.55 -16.87 -15.44
C GLU A 671 28.63 -17.06 -14.36
N SER A 672 29.69 -17.81 -14.69
CA SER A 672 30.78 -18.11 -13.78
C SER A 672 31.92 -17.09 -13.91
N LEU A 673 32.46 -16.66 -12.76
CA LEU A 673 33.70 -15.91 -12.69
C LEU A 673 34.87 -16.78 -13.18
N ILE A 674 35.59 -16.29 -14.18
CA ILE A 674 36.78 -16.96 -14.74
C ILE A 674 38.04 -16.48 -14.03
N ALA A 675 38.18 -15.18 -13.86
CA ALA A 675 39.33 -14.58 -13.21
C ALA A 675 38.98 -13.21 -12.64
N MET A 676 39.69 -12.77 -11.60
CA MET A 676 39.55 -11.44 -11.03
C MET A 676 40.91 -10.88 -10.62
N ARG A 677 41.06 -9.55 -10.69
CA ARG A 677 42.26 -8.85 -10.26
C ARG A 677 41.97 -7.40 -9.91
N TYR A 678 42.61 -6.90 -8.85
CA TYR A 678 42.69 -5.47 -8.59
C TYR A 678 43.75 -4.82 -9.47
N VAL A 679 43.35 -3.81 -10.23
CA VAL A 679 44.21 -3.04 -11.12
C VAL A 679 44.05 -1.56 -10.76
N LYS A 680 45.17 -0.87 -10.64
CA LYS A 680 45.16 0.57 -10.42
C LYS A 680 44.89 1.27 -11.75
N VAL A 681 43.68 1.81 -11.90
CA VAL A 681 43.25 2.51 -13.12
C VAL A 681 42.81 3.93 -12.76
N ASP A 682 43.27 4.91 -13.53
CA ASP A 682 42.83 6.31 -13.34
C ASP A 682 41.33 6.47 -13.63
N VAL A 683 40.62 7.13 -12.72
CA VAL A 683 39.17 7.34 -12.78
C VAL A 683 38.86 8.76 -13.26
N ILE A 684 37.76 8.92 -14.00
CA ILE A 684 37.27 10.19 -14.55
C ILE A 684 35.95 10.56 -13.89
N GLU A 685 35.81 11.79 -13.44
CA GLU A 685 34.54 12.33 -12.97
C GLU A 685 33.71 12.83 -14.16
N LYS A 686 32.49 12.33 -14.33
CA LYS A 686 31.59 12.73 -15.43
C LYS A 686 30.15 12.88 -14.91
N GLY A 687 29.69 14.11 -14.70
CA GLY A 687 28.42 14.36 -13.98
C GLY A 687 28.56 14.05 -12.49
N ASN A 688 27.51 13.52 -11.84
CA ASN A 688 27.51 13.17 -10.40
C ASN A 688 28.14 11.78 -10.10
N GLY A 689 29.11 11.31 -10.90
CA GLY A 689 29.68 9.97 -10.75
C GLY A 689 31.11 9.82 -11.26
N LEU A 690 31.82 8.86 -10.66
CA LEU A 690 33.18 8.44 -11.01
C LEU A 690 33.14 7.26 -12.00
N TYR A 691 33.89 7.34 -13.10
CA TYR A 691 33.91 6.37 -14.20
C TYR A 691 35.35 6.01 -14.60
N PRO A 692 35.71 4.71 -14.73
CA PRO A 692 37.01 4.30 -15.25
C PRO A 692 37.05 4.46 -16.78
N GLY A 693 37.25 5.69 -17.26
CA GLY A 693 36.95 6.07 -18.65
C GLY A 693 37.88 5.51 -19.74
N ALA A 694 38.90 4.73 -19.42
CA ALA A 694 39.87 4.21 -20.41
C ALA A 694 39.64 2.75 -20.84
N LEU A 695 38.73 2.02 -20.17
CA LEU A 695 38.57 0.57 -20.34
C LEU A 695 37.60 0.13 -21.46
N GLU A 696 36.95 1.07 -22.14
CA GLU A 696 36.04 0.78 -23.28
C GLU A 696 36.78 0.22 -24.51
N LYS A 697 38.12 0.33 -24.57
CA LYS A 697 38.94 -0.15 -25.69
C LYS A 697 39.81 -1.38 -25.37
N SER A 698 39.55 -2.03 -24.24
CA SER A 698 40.32 -3.21 -23.82
C SER A 698 39.98 -4.40 -24.71
N TYR A 699 40.99 -5.16 -25.14
CA TYR A 699 40.81 -6.37 -25.96
C TYR A 699 41.63 -7.54 -25.42
N ILE A 700 41.34 -8.74 -25.89
CA ILE A 700 42.05 -9.97 -25.53
C ILE A 700 42.72 -10.57 -26.75
N ASP A 701 43.94 -11.05 -26.57
CA ASP A 701 44.63 -11.90 -27.52
C ASP A 701 45.13 -13.16 -26.80
N GLY A 702 44.62 -14.31 -27.21
CA GLY A 702 44.79 -15.57 -26.49
C GLY A 702 44.32 -15.46 -25.02
N ASN A 703 45.27 -15.58 -24.09
CA ASN A 703 45.02 -15.53 -22.64
C ASN A 703 45.38 -14.17 -22.00
N ILE A 704 45.73 -13.17 -22.81
CA ILE A 704 46.25 -11.88 -22.34
C ILE A 704 45.22 -10.79 -22.62
N ILE A 705 44.86 -10.03 -21.59
CA ILE A 705 44.01 -8.84 -21.69
C ILE A 705 44.90 -7.60 -21.74
N TYR A 706 44.63 -6.72 -22.69
CA TYR A 706 45.24 -5.41 -22.81
C TYR A 706 44.30 -4.36 -22.25
N LEU A 707 44.68 -3.72 -21.14
CA LEU A 707 43.94 -2.65 -20.47
C LEU A 707 44.66 -1.33 -20.72
N TYR A 708 43.98 -0.39 -21.37
CA TYR A 708 44.53 0.94 -21.65
C TYR A 708 44.08 1.93 -20.56
N ASP A 709 44.99 2.79 -20.10
CA ASP A 709 44.64 3.93 -19.23
C ASP A 709 44.48 5.26 -20.02
N ARG A 710 44.11 6.34 -19.31
CA ARG A 710 43.86 7.68 -19.92
C ARG A 710 45.09 8.31 -20.56
N HIS A 711 46.29 7.83 -20.24
CA HIS A 711 47.56 8.26 -20.81
C HIS A 711 48.06 7.26 -21.87
N TRP A 712 47.21 6.32 -22.30
CA TRP A 712 47.48 5.24 -23.25
C TRP A 712 48.50 4.20 -22.78
N PHE A 713 48.83 4.13 -21.49
CA PHE A 713 49.68 3.05 -20.99
C PHE A 713 48.98 1.70 -21.18
N MET A 714 49.71 0.75 -21.76
CA MET A 714 49.22 -0.60 -22.00
C MET A 714 49.57 -1.50 -20.82
N ASN A 715 48.56 -1.90 -20.05
CA ASN A 715 48.71 -2.94 -19.04
C ASN A 715 48.31 -4.27 -19.66
N THR A 716 49.12 -5.30 -19.44
CA THR A 716 48.81 -6.66 -19.89
C THR A 716 48.51 -7.54 -18.68
N TRP A 717 47.42 -8.29 -18.75
CA TRP A 717 47.01 -9.24 -17.72
C TRP A 717 46.78 -10.61 -18.35
N ASN A 718 47.62 -11.59 -18.02
CA ASN A 718 47.34 -12.98 -18.35
C ASN A 718 46.35 -13.54 -17.30
N PHE A 719 45.12 -13.81 -17.70
CA PHE A 719 44.07 -14.19 -16.75
C PHE A 719 44.10 -15.68 -16.35
N LEU A 720 44.87 -16.52 -17.05
CA LEU A 720 45.09 -17.92 -16.64
C LEU A 720 46.23 -18.03 -15.62
N THR A 721 47.34 -17.33 -15.83
CA THR A 721 48.48 -17.36 -14.90
C THR A 721 48.38 -16.30 -13.80
N ASN A 722 47.46 -15.35 -13.96
CA ASN A 722 47.34 -14.15 -13.16
C ASN A 722 48.64 -13.33 -13.08
N GLU A 723 49.42 -13.30 -14.16
CA GLU A 723 50.58 -12.41 -14.31
C GLU A 723 50.16 -11.05 -14.87
N PHE A 724 50.75 -9.96 -14.36
CA PHE A 724 50.45 -8.60 -14.80
C PHE A 724 51.72 -7.83 -15.06
N SER A 725 51.75 -7.11 -16.17
CA SER A 725 52.87 -6.22 -16.52
C SER A 725 52.36 -4.91 -17.09
N ARG A 726 53.07 -3.82 -16.79
CA ARG A 726 52.79 -2.49 -17.33
C ARG A 726 53.87 -2.17 -18.35
N VAL A 727 53.46 -1.83 -19.57
CA VAL A 727 54.36 -1.41 -20.64
C VAL A 727 54.19 0.10 -20.84
N GLU A 728 55.28 0.86 -20.67
CA GLU A 728 55.30 2.27 -21.04
C GLU A 728 55.28 2.39 -22.56
N THR A 729 54.14 2.80 -23.12
CA THR A 729 54.03 3.13 -24.55
C THR A 729 54.58 4.53 -24.76
N GLY A 730 55.88 4.64 -25.04
CA GLY A 730 56.47 5.88 -25.52
C GLY A 730 55.82 6.31 -26.84
N HIS A 731 55.39 7.58 -26.92
CA HIS A 731 55.09 8.32 -28.15
C HIS A 731 54.00 7.78 -29.09
N LEU A 732 52.75 7.66 -28.62
CA LEU A 732 51.57 7.65 -29.50
C LEU A 732 51.00 9.07 -29.61
N GLU A 733 51.05 9.69 -30.79
CA GLU A 733 50.43 10.99 -31.07
C GLU A 733 49.05 10.79 -31.73
N LYS A 734 48.08 11.58 -31.29
CA LYS A 734 46.69 11.50 -31.78
C LYS A 734 46.58 12.23 -33.12
N ILE A 735 46.10 11.55 -34.16
CA ILE A 735 45.89 12.17 -35.48
C ILE A 735 44.49 12.85 -35.48
N PRO A 736 44.38 14.15 -35.78
CA PRO A 736 43.10 14.83 -35.96
C PRO A 736 42.31 14.25 -37.14
N GLN A 737 40.98 14.20 -37.05
CA GLN A 737 40.08 13.49 -37.99
C GLN A 737 40.19 13.89 -39.47
N ASP A 738 40.84 15.02 -39.80
CA ASP A 738 40.90 15.59 -41.15
C ASP A 738 42.29 15.51 -41.82
N ASN A 739 43.30 14.89 -41.20
CA ASN A 739 44.64 14.73 -41.81
C ASN A 739 44.96 13.27 -42.15
N THR A 740 45.50 13.04 -43.35
CA THR A 740 46.21 11.80 -43.70
C THR A 740 47.52 11.70 -42.90
N PRO A 741 47.94 10.50 -42.46
CA PRO A 741 49.20 10.32 -41.72
C PRO A 741 50.39 10.92 -42.48
N GLU A 742 51.41 11.42 -41.77
CA GLU A 742 52.66 11.93 -42.38
C GLU A 742 53.52 10.85 -43.10
N PHE A 743 53.03 9.61 -43.15
CA PHE A 743 53.67 8.46 -43.81
C PHE A 743 52.66 7.76 -44.71
N THR A 744 53.14 7.24 -45.84
CA THR A 744 52.34 6.45 -46.77
C THR A 744 52.10 5.07 -46.16
N LEU A 745 50.83 4.64 -46.07
CA LEU A 745 50.53 3.23 -45.77
C LEU A 745 50.94 2.36 -46.98
N PRO A 746 51.38 1.10 -46.77
CA PRO A 746 51.62 0.17 -47.87
C PRO A 746 50.38 0.04 -48.76
N GLU A 747 50.53 -0.09 -50.09
CA GLU A 747 49.39 -0.10 -51.04
C GLU A 747 48.38 -1.22 -50.76
N ASP A 748 48.82 -2.32 -50.14
CA ASP A 748 47.98 -3.48 -49.77
C ASP A 748 47.41 -3.39 -48.34
N PHE A 749 47.66 -2.30 -47.60
CA PHE A 749 47.13 -2.10 -46.26
C PHE A 749 45.63 -1.74 -46.30
N ASN A 750 44.80 -2.78 -46.25
CA ASN A 750 43.36 -2.65 -46.35
C ASN A 750 42.74 -2.27 -44.99
N LEU A 751 42.43 -0.99 -44.81
CA LEU A 751 41.53 -0.52 -43.77
C LEU A 751 40.11 -0.99 -44.14
N GLY A 752 39.49 -1.81 -43.29
CA GLY A 752 38.09 -2.20 -43.50
C GLY A 752 37.21 -0.96 -43.66
N SER A 753 36.11 -1.05 -44.41
CA SER A 753 35.30 0.12 -44.82
C SER A 753 34.76 1.01 -43.69
N ASN A 754 34.85 0.57 -42.43
CA ASN A 754 34.45 1.30 -41.23
C ASN A 754 35.62 1.54 -40.23
N GLU A 755 36.88 1.30 -40.63
CA GLU A 755 38.05 1.55 -39.81
C GLU A 755 38.70 2.90 -40.15
N HIS A 756 38.98 3.70 -39.12
CA HIS A 756 39.75 4.94 -39.22
C HIS A 756 40.94 4.90 -38.26
N ILE A 757 42.10 5.38 -38.72
CA ILE A 757 43.30 5.53 -37.88
C ILE A 757 43.07 6.72 -36.95
N ILE A 758 43.28 6.51 -35.65
CA ILE A 758 43.04 7.51 -34.61
C ILE A 758 44.32 7.93 -33.88
N ALA A 759 45.37 7.12 -33.94
CA ALA A 759 46.70 7.46 -33.42
C ALA A 759 47.77 6.63 -34.12
N SER A 760 48.99 7.17 -34.17
CA SER A 760 50.18 6.42 -34.58
C SER A 760 51.39 6.84 -33.75
N GLY A 761 52.40 5.99 -33.73
CA GLY A 761 53.59 6.22 -32.91
C GLY A 761 54.80 5.49 -33.45
N LYS A 762 55.95 6.15 -33.43
CA LYS A 762 57.22 5.56 -33.89
C LYS A 762 57.81 4.68 -32.79
N VAL A 763 58.12 3.43 -33.13
CA VAL A 763 58.76 2.47 -32.21
C VAL A 763 60.28 2.58 -32.33
N ASP A 764 60.79 2.59 -33.56
CA ASP A 764 62.20 2.80 -33.90
C ASP A 764 62.34 3.35 -35.34
N GLU A 765 63.55 3.43 -35.89
CA GLU A 765 63.76 3.93 -37.27
C GLU A 765 63.08 3.10 -38.37
N LYS A 766 62.63 1.87 -38.05
CA LYS A 766 62.11 0.90 -39.01
C LYS A 766 60.70 0.37 -38.66
N SER A 767 60.09 0.78 -37.55
CA SER A 767 58.81 0.22 -37.09
C SER A 767 57.91 1.27 -36.43
N PHE A 768 56.60 1.17 -36.66
CA PHE A 768 55.59 2.11 -36.14
C PHE A 768 54.31 1.39 -35.71
N TYR A 769 53.64 1.89 -34.67
CA TYR A 769 52.31 1.47 -34.27
C TYR A 769 51.22 2.30 -34.97
N VAL A 770 50.14 1.64 -35.38
CA VAL A 770 48.92 2.25 -35.90
C VAL A 770 47.74 1.78 -35.07
N VAL A 771 46.98 2.72 -34.50
CA VAL A 771 45.75 2.46 -33.75
C VAL A 771 44.56 2.84 -34.60
N THR A 772 43.68 1.89 -34.91
CA THR A 772 42.37 2.14 -35.50
C THR A 772 41.29 2.26 -34.43
N CYS A 773 40.07 2.64 -34.82
CA CYS A 773 38.91 2.59 -33.93
C CYS A 773 38.62 1.18 -33.34
N HIS A 774 39.19 0.10 -33.90
CA HIS A 774 38.91 -1.28 -33.49
C HIS A 774 40.15 -2.15 -33.25
N SER A 775 41.37 -1.74 -33.63
CA SER A 775 42.57 -2.57 -33.47
C SER A 775 43.87 -1.74 -33.29
N LEU A 776 44.90 -2.34 -32.69
CA LEU A 776 46.27 -1.80 -32.65
C LEU A 776 47.16 -2.73 -33.50
N ARG A 777 47.95 -2.19 -34.42
CA ARG A 777 48.87 -2.96 -35.26
C ARG A 777 50.28 -2.37 -35.23
N LEU A 778 51.29 -3.23 -35.24
CA LEU A 778 52.69 -2.86 -35.48
C LEU A 778 52.99 -3.06 -36.96
N ILE A 779 53.55 -2.06 -37.62
CA ILE A 779 53.98 -2.12 -39.02
C ILE A 779 55.51 -1.99 -39.04
N THR A 780 56.18 -2.89 -39.77
CA THR A 780 57.64 -2.88 -39.91
C THR A 780 58.07 -2.60 -41.35
N LYS A 781 59.21 -1.93 -41.56
CA LYS A 781 59.73 -1.62 -42.90
C LYS A 781 60.07 -2.85 -43.76
N GLU A 782 60.23 -4.02 -43.14
CA GLU A 782 60.37 -5.26 -43.90
C GLU A 782 59.06 -5.70 -44.57
N GLU A 783 57.90 -5.33 -44.03
CA GLU A 783 56.59 -5.56 -44.67
C GLU A 783 56.33 -4.57 -45.82
N GLU A 784 56.97 -3.40 -45.83
CA GLU A 784 56.98 -2.46 -46.98
C GLU A 784 57.80 -2.99 -48.18
N GLU A 785 58.86 -3.78 -47.96
CA GLU A 785 59.75 -4.29 -49.02
C GLU A 785 59.47 -5.75 -49.43
N LYS A 786 58.67 -6.52 -48.68
CA LYS A 786 58.37 -7.94 -48.95
C LYS A 786 56.93 -8.27 -49.34
N GLN A 787 56.09 -7.29 -49.66
CA GLN A 787 54.82 -7.52 -50.34
C GLN A 787 54.84 -6.88 -51.73
#